data_AF-A0A955X232-F1
#
_entry.id   AF-A0A955X232-F1
#
_cell.length_a   1.000
_cell.length_b   1.000
_cell.length_c   1.000
_cell.angle_alpha   90.00
_cell.angle_beta   90.00
_cell.angle_gamma   90.00
#
_symmetry.space_group_name_H-M   'P 1'
#
loop_
_entity.id
_entity.type
_entity.pdbx_description
1 polymer ?
#
loop_
_entity_poly.entity_id
_entity_poly.type
_entity_poly.pdbx_seq_one_letter_code
_entity_poly.pdbx_strand_id
1 'polypeptide(L)'
;METTNVQRYTLTLAGLASALLLISCSGDEPVLCNASETLCGTACVTLDDDPRHCGACNTACSTGEVCVDGACGVTCPTGHTECGGACRDLETDRAHCGACDTACGAGEACVSGACTTTCPAGQDLCGGGCYDLETANDHCGDCATACGAGEVCVAGACSASCPTGQDLCDAQCFDLQTASAHCGDCGTACGAGEVCRAGGCETQCPTGQTVCGGACFDTASDAEHCGDCDTACGVGQFCVAGACATNCPPGQAACGAVCTSTTTDPAHCGDCNTTCGVAEACVGGACTPSCGVSLLLCDGACRDIRVDSAHCGGCGVACPAGQACSAGSCSPACGPGQLQCGNACTNVQTDEANCGGCGQACGANELCAAGICTLSCAGATPADCNGTCTSTQADPNNCGGCGVACTPSEVCSAGACQGACGVGLVDCGGSCVSIQDDPANCGGCGVVCTAASGATGVCSAGVCGEVCVTGRADCDGDLLTSGSNGCEALLALDPGNCGTCGNACLPANGTGGCAAGVCAVATCNPGFDDCDNNPANGCEANLQADDNHCAACGIVCGSGTGCSAGVCFPGGRSGEDCTGPILLLAGNNTYSYIASTNDYMTGIPSCGANYAASGGDVVFEYDADFNGFIDVTLAKPASTRYHMVVGPPMCGQVLPEVVCVSDFTNTTMGFQLPVTQGSTYFVYLVDSTSGTNPLPDPLDVTVVETSCATIPPVTLVSSVPSSGTAVSDWLPSVALTFSAAVQTNVGTITLTGSLGTTQTYDLATSPLVTFGTSNTVVTVNPAQPFRSGETVTVSWSGLVEPLCGTAVAAVSPALTFSIPAAPCTPGVNGMIGGNITRIPTGLRTAFTEYYVEADEDPNGWVYVGGTANLYRFSKQGGLFQDIEDVSRSGPISLLGYSALVDGGSVYVLDDTTSTTLPITGRLTRVTSNGGLDWGQEDIARWPTVAPQDDVRSPTVYNGRIYMLTGEATSTVDTEIWSIPVPGTPLVDAVLEGGFGGAYYCSGLAVDSTYYYTTCASPSDQVVRIAKAGFAVTTFPVSFDFTTTIGTVHGVDADNDGLFDYLYMQGWKEEAYVVCEPDSGAPFFSTFFKTGTGTSQYGLGFDRANNTLWMTDDATNELIRIQ
;
A
#
# COMPACT_ATOMS: atom_id res chain seq x y z
N MET A 1 13.18 13.84 56.38
CA MET A 1 13.46 13.17 57.67
C MET A 1 13.83 11.75 57.31
N GLU A 2 14.99 11.15 57.54
CA GLU A 2 16.24 11.36 58.32
C GLU A 2 17.33 10.59 57.53
N THR A 3 18.45 11.20 57.09
CA THR A 3 19.82 11.10 57.67
C THR A 3 20.31 9.66 57.94
N THR A 4 21.52 9.16 57.66
CA THR A 4 22.84 9.64 57.20
C THR A 4 23.77 8.41 57.31
N ASN A 5 24.78 8.23 56.45
CA ASN A 5 26.17 8.12 56.94
C ASN A 5 27.23 8.25 55.85
N VAL A 6 28.25 9.00 56.22
CA VAL A 6 29.37 9.53 55.43
C VAL A 6 30.63 8.86 55.93
N GLN A 7 31.55 8.45 55.04
CA GLN A 7 32.98 8.67 55.30
C GLN A 7 33.72 9.05 54.01
N ARG A 8 34.23 10.29 54.02
CA ARG A 8 35.24 10.84 53.11
C ARG A 8 36.63 10.44 53.62
N TYR A 9 37.56 10.14 52.71
CA TYR A 9 38.97 10.49 52.90
C TYR A 9 39.58 11.03 51.60
N THR A 10 40.53 11.94 51.81
CA THR A 10 41.04 13.06 51.02
C THR A 10 41.98 12.72 49.86
N LEU A 11 41.93 13.59 48.84
CA LEU A 11 42.84 13.72 47.70
C LEU A 11 44.12 14.48 48.09
N THR A 12 45.31 14.06 47.62
CA THR A 12 46.46 14.95 47.35
C THR A 12 47.37 14.39 46.24
N LEU A 13 47.72 15.27 45.29
CA LEU A 13 48.59 15.09 44.12
C LEU A 13 50.07 14.83 44.46
N ALA A 14 50.78 14.07 43.60
CA ALA A 14 51.99 14.50 42.85
C ALA A 14 52.87 13.32 42.38
N GLY A 15 53.43 13.42 41.17
CA GLY A 15 54.84 13.05 40.92
C GLY A 15 55.14 11.82 40.06
N LEU A 16 55.65 12.11 38.87
CA LEU A 16 56.23 11.24 37.84
C LEU A 16 57.34 10.24 38.27
N ALA A 17 57.37 9.13 37.50
CA ALA A 17 58.53 8.41 36.94
C ALA A 17 59.33 7.36 37.75
N SER A 18 59.30 6.12 37.21
CA SER A 18 60.37 5.11 36.99
C SER A 18 59.81 3.70 37.29
N ALA A 19 60.02 2.58 36.59
CA ALA A 19 60.58 2.20 35.29
C ALA A 19 60.48 0.65 35.21
N LEU A 20 60.19 0.09 34.01
CA LEU A 20 60.43 -1.31 33.56
C LEU A 20 59.67 -2.50 34.20
N LEU A 21 58.83 -3.17 33.39
CA LEU A 21 59.08 -4.56 32.95
C LEU A 21 58.31 -4.90 31.65
N LEU A 22 59.00 -5.56 30.72
CA LEU A 22 58.57 -5.98 29.39
C LEU A 22 57.51 -7.08 29.39
N ILE A 23 56.42 -6.94 28.61
CA ILE A 23 55.75 -8.03 27.86
C ILE A 23 55.19 -7.45 26.55
N SER A 24 55.45 -8.14 25.45
CA SER A 24 55.02 -7.88 24.06
C SER A 24 53.62 -8.44 23.74
N CYS A 25 52.76 -7.68 23.07
CA CYS A 25 52.13 -8.00 21.77
C CYS A 25 51.02 -6.99 21.39
N SER A 26 50.90 -6.76 20.07
CA SER A 26 49.82 -6.16 19.27
C SER A 26 49.30 -4.77 19.65
N GLY A 27 49.60 -3.80 18.77
CA GLY A 27 48.93 -2.51 18.76
C GLY A 27 47.52 -2.64 18.17
N ASP A 28 46.58 -1.99 18.83
CA ASP A 28 45.43 -1.34 18.25
C ASP A 28 45.04 -0.21 19.22
N GLU A 29 45.08 1.03 18.72
CA GLU A 29 44.50 2.18 19.41
C GLU A 29 42.97 2.01 19.37
N PRO A 30 42.23 2.36 20.43
CA PRO A 30 40.77 2.29 20.42
C PRO A 30 40.20 3.32 19.43
N VAL A 31 39.52 2.84 18.39
CA VAL A 31 38.72 3.67 17.48
C VAL A 31 37.57 4.30 18.28
N LEU A 32 37.53 5.63 18.35
CA LEU A 32 36.48 6.41 18.99
C LEU A 32 35.61 7.05 17.90
N CYS A 33 34.34 6.63 17.81
CA CYS A 33 33.34 7.22 16.92
C CYS A 33 32.79 8.53 17.50
N ASN A 34 32.26 9.41 16.64
CA ASN A 34 31.62 10.65 17.06
C ASN A 34 30.30 10.37 17.80
N ALA A 35 29.74 11.40 18.46
CA ALA A 35 28.55 11.26 19.31
C ALA A 35 27.27 10.80 18.55
N SER A 36 27.27 10.77 17.22
CA SER A 36 26.18 10.34 16.35
C SER A 36 26.48 9.05 15.56
N GLU A 37 27.63 8.41 15.79
CA GLU A 37 28.07 7.22 15.04
C GLU A 37 28.29 6.04 15.97
N THR A 38 27.96 4.83 15.52
CA THR A 38 28.14 3.60 16.27
C THR A 38 29.28 2.77 15.67
N LEU A 39 30.15 2.21 16.52
CA LEU A 39 31.25 1.35 16.07
C LEU A 39 30.70 -0.05 15.70
N CYS A 40 30.61 -0.32 14.41
CA CYS A 40 30.21 -1.60 13.86
C CYS A 40 31.44 -2.33 13.30
N GLY A 41 32.01 -3.22 14.11
CA GLY A 41 33.28 -3.88 13.78
C GLY A 41 34.45 -2.91 13.88
N THR A 42 35.07 -2.56 12.74
CA THR A 42 36.19 -1.60 12.66
C THR A 42 35.81 -0.26 12.05
N ALA A 43 34.53 -0.04 11.73
CA ALA A 43 34.03 1.17 11.08
C ALA A 43 32.99 1.89 11.95
N CYS A 44 33.05 3.22 11.96
CA CYS A 44 32.01 4.06 12.53
C CYS A 44 30.94 4.27 11.46
N VAL A 45 29.69 3.93 11.78
CA VAL A 45 28.55 4.02 10.86
C VAL A 45 27.36 4.69 11.55
N THR A 46 26.56 5.42 10.79
CA THR A 46 25.31 6.02 11.23
C THR A 46 24.19 5.00 11.08
N LEU A 47 23.56 4.64 12.20
CA LEU A 47 22.53 3.60 12.18
C LEU A 47 21.20 4.08 11.61
N ASP A 48 21.04 5.39 11.43
CA ASP A 48 19.79 6.01 11.03
C ASP A 48 19.53 5.95 9.51
N ASP A 49 20.59 5.83 8.71
CA ASP A 49 20.53 5.93 7.24
C ASP A 49 21.43 4.93 6.50
N ASP A 50 22.31 4.17 7.17
CA ASP A 50 23.14 3.16 6.51
C ASP A 50 22.32 1.88 6.26
N PRO A 51 21.98 1.54 4.99
CA PRO A 51 21.18 0.37 4.66
C PRO A 51 21.87 -0.98 4.95
N ARG A 52 23.14 -0.99 5.36
CA ARG A 52 23.88 -2.19 5.81
C ARG A 52 23.97 -2.30 7.34
N HIS A 53 23.59 -1.25 8.08
CA HIS A 53 23.66 -1.18 9.54
C HIS A 53 22.42 -0.49 10.15
N CYS A 54 21.25 -0.70 9.55
CA CYS A 54 20.04 0.04 9.87
C CYS A 54 19.51 -0.31 11.26
N GLY A 55 19.50 0.66 12.16
CA GLY A 55 19.09 0.51 13.57
C GLY A 55 20.06 -0.29 14.45
N ALA A 56 20.91 -1.14 13.89
CA ALA A 56 21.96 -1.86 14.58
C ALA A 56 23.06 -2.36 13.62
N CYS A 57 24.26 -2.60 14.16
CA CYS A 57 25.38 -3.11 13.39
C CYS A 57 25.09 -4.43 12.67
N ASN A 58 25.32 -4.43 11.35
CA ASN A 58 25.13 -5.56 10.42
C ASN A 58 23.65 -5.95 10.20
N THR A 59 22.72 -5.05 10.50
CA THR A 59 21.32 -5.17 10.09
C THR A 59 21.18 -4.54 8.71
N ALA A 60 21.29 -5.36 7.66
CA ALA A 60 21.06 -4.91 6.29
C ALA A 60 19.56 -4.92 5.96
N CYS A 61 19.08 -3.88 5.28
CA CYS A 61 17.72 -3.85 4.75
C CYS A 61 17.54 -4.84 3.60
N SER A 62 16.31 -5.33 3.42
CA SER A 62 15.99 -6.26 2.34
C SER A 62 16.09 -5.55 0.99
N THR A 63 16.28 -6.31 -0.10
CA THR A 63 16.31 -5.76 -1.46
C THR A 63 15.05 -4.93 -1.75
N GLY A 64 15.21 -3.60 -1.94
CA GLY A 64 14.13 -2.66 -2.22
C GLY A 64 13.70 -1.78 -1.03
N GLU A 65 14.25 -1.99 0.16
CA GLU A 65 14.01 -1.15 1.34
C GLU A 65 15.15 -0.12 1.52
N VAL A 66 14.81 1.05 2.04
CA VAL A 66 15.78 2.08 2.45
C VAL A 66 15.81 2.21 3.98
N CYS A 67 16.96 2.60 4.53
CA CYS A 67 17.09 2.87 5.96
C CYS A 67 16.73 4.33 6.23
N VAL A 68 15.70 4.56 7.05
CA VAL A 68 15.32 5.90 7.51
C VAL A 68 15.05 5.82 9.01
N ASP A 69 15.71 6.68 9.78
CA ASP A 69 15.67 6.74 11.24
C ASP A 69 15.93 5.37 11.92
N GLY A 70 16.76 4.55 11.29
CA GLY A 70 17.20 3.26 11.83
C GLY A 70 16.19 2.12 11.68
N ALA A 71 15.21 2.28 10.79
CA ALA A 71 14.31 1.22 10.36
C ALA A 71 14.35 1.01 8.84
N CYS A 72 14.33 -0.25 8.41
CA CYS A 72 14.16 -0.59 7.01
C CYS A 72 12.68 -0.47 6.63
N GLY A 73 12.37 0.23 5.54
CA GLY A 73 10.99 0.39 5.06
C GLY A 73 10.90 0.66 3.56
N VAL A 74 9.71 0.41 3.00
CA VAL A 74 9.37 0.68 1.60
C VAL A 74 8.79 2.09 1.52
N THR A 75 9.59 3.06 1.09
CA THR A 75 9.08 4.41 0.79
C THR A 75 8.62 4.43 -0.66
N CYS A 76 7.32 4.59 -0.90
CA CYS A 76 6.83 4.73 -2.27
C CYS A 76 7.25 6.09 -2.86
N PRO A 77 7.74 6.12 -4.12
CA PRO A 77 8.02 7.37 -4.81
C PRO A 77 6.77 8.26 -4.87
N THR A 78 6.96 9.58 -4.91
CA THR A 78 5.86 10.54 -5.14
C THR A 78 5.02 10.14 -6.36
N GLY A 79 3.71 10.00 -6.18
CA GLY A 79 2.77 9.56 -7.22
C GLY A 79 2.39 8.08 -7.15
N HIS A 80 3.02 7.27 -6.28
CA HIS A 80 2.65 5.87 -6.07
C HIS A 80 2.14 5.66 -4.64
N THR A 81 1.09 4.86 -4.48
CA THR A 81 0.45 4.54 -3.20
C THR A 81 0.76 3.09 -2.83
N GLU A 82 1.03 2.83 -1.56
CA GLU A 82 1.24 1.46 -1.09
C GLU A 82 -0.09 0.68 -1.12
N CYS A 83 -0.18 -0.34 -1.96
CA CYS A 83 -1.31 -1.27 -1.98
C CYS A 83 -0.79 -2.70 -1.75
N GLY A 84 -1.03 -3.24 -0.56
CA GLY A 84 -0.68 -4.63 -0.23
C GLY A 84 0.83 -4.90 -0.19
N GLY A 85 1.63 -3.97 0.32
CA GLY A 85 3.09 -4.15 0.46
C GLY A 85 3.89 -3.89 -0.82
N ALA A 86 3.26 -3.33 -1.85
CA ALA A 86 3.93 -2.89 -3.06
C ALA A 86 3.41 -1.51 -3.48
N CYS A 87 4.30 -0.67 -3.99
CA CYS A 87 3.92 0.64 -4.52
C CYS A 87 3.18 0.48 -5.84
N ARG A 88 1.94 0.96 -5.90
CA ARG A 88 1.07 0.97 -7.08
C ARG A 88 0.76 2.39 -7.49
N ASP A 89 0.79 2.63 -8.79
CA ASP A 89 0.37 3.91 -9.35
C ASP A 89 -1.15 3.90 -9.52
N LEU A 90 -1.88 4.61 -8.67
CA LEU A 90 -3.35 4.64 -8.73
C LEU A 90 -3.88 5.34 -9.98
N GLU A 91 -3.03 6.08 -10.71
CA GLU A 91 -3.44 6.74 -11.95
C GLU A 91 -3.43 5.80 -13.16
N THR A 92 -2.64 4.73 -13.12
CA THR A 92 -2.35 3.86 -14.28
C THR A 92 -2.50 2.37 -14.00
N ASP A 93 -2.51 1.94 -12.74
CA ASP A 93 -2.67 0.53 -12.36
C ASP A 93 -4.13 0.08 -12.48
N ARG A 94 -4.39 -0.80 -13.46
CA ARG A 94 -5.72 -1.37 -13.73
C ARG A 94 -6.30 -2.18 -12.57
N ALA A 95 -5.48 -2.75 -11.68
CA ALA A 95 -5.93 -3.49 -10.50
C ALA A 95 -6.17 -2.58 -9.28
N HIS A 96 -5.69 -1.34 -9.31
CA HIS A 96 -5.73 -0.37 -8.21
C HIS A 96 -6.14 1.03 -8.70
N CYS A 97 -7.09 1.12 -9.64
CA CYS A 97 -7.37 2.35 -10.35
C CYS A 97 -8.17 3.33 -9.50
N GLY A 98 -7.57 4.47 -9.17
CA GLY A 98 -8.15 5.52 -8.31
C GLY A 98 -8.13 5.22 -6.82
N ALA A 99 -8.03 3.95 -6.42
CA ALA A 99 -7.83 3.49 -5.06
C ALA A 99 -7.29 2.04 -5.04
N CYS A 100 -6.62 1.65 -3.96
CA CYS A 100 -6.16 0.27 -3.79
C CYS A 100 -7.32 -0.74 -3.95
N ASP A 101 -7.03 -1.88 -4.58
CA ASP A 101 -7.94 -2.99 -4.87
C ASP A 101 -9.15 -2.64 -5.75
N THR A 102 -9.11 -1.49 -6.45
CA THR A 102 -10.16 -1.08 -7.40
C THR A 102 -9.80 -1.52 -8.82
N ALA A 103 -10.19 -2.73 -9.18
CA ALA A 103 -9.91 -3.28 -10.50
C ALA A 103 -10.91 -2.82 -11.58
N CYS A 104 -10.43 -2.37 -12.74
CA CYS A 104 -11.30 -1.97 -13.86
C CYS A 104 -12.00 -3.17 -14.52
N GLY A 105 -13.19 -2.94 -15.10
CA GLY A 105 -13.99 -3.96 -15.79
C GLY A 105 -13.32 -4.50 -17.06
N ALA A 106 -13.78 -5.64 -17.57
CA ALA A 106 -13.18 -6.27 -18.76
C ALA A 106 -13.29 -5.33 -19.98
N GLY A 107 -12.15 -4.95 -20.57
CA GLY A 107 -12.08 -4.02 -21.71
C GLY A 107 -11.97 -2.55 -21.35
N GLU A 108 -11.62 -2.21 -20.11
CA GLU A 108 -11.35 -0.84 -19.65
C GLU A 108 -9.85 -0.65 -19.33
N ALA A 109 -9.33 0.57 -19.41
CA ALA A 109 -8.00 0.92 -18.92
C ALA A 109 -8.09 1.95 -17.79
N CYS A 110 -7.11 1.91 -16.87
CA CYS A 110 -6.96 2.96 -15.87
C CYS A 110 -6.24 4.16 -16.48
N VAL A 111 -6.93 5.31 -16.55
CA VAL A 111 -6.35 6.56 -17.07
C VAL A 111 -6.68 7.67 -16.09
N SER A 112 -5.65 8.23 -15.45
CA SER A 112 -5.77 9.29 -14.43
C SER A 112 -6.70 8.90 -13.28
N GLY A 113 -6.62 7.65 -12.85
CA GLY A 113 -7.37 7.13 -11.69
C GLY A 113 -8.83 6.82 -11.97
N ALA A 114 -9.25 6.77 -13.24
CA ALA A 114 -10.58 6.34 -13.65
C ALA A 114 -10.53 5.21 -14.68
N CYS A 115 -11.39 4.21 -14.50
CA CYS A 115 -11.60 3.16 -15.49
C CYS A 115 -12.36 3.70 -16.70
N THR A 116 -11.75 3.65 -17.90
CA THR A 116 -12.30 4.19 -19.15
C THR A 116 -12.24 3.16 -20.28
N THR A 117 -13.14 3.29 -21.25
CA THR A 117 -13.17 2.46 -22.48
C THR A 117 -12.49 3.14 -23.68
N THR A 118 -11.93 4.34 -23.48
CA THR A 118 -11.26 5.14 -24.52
C THR A 118 -9.93 5.70 -24.01
N CYS A 119 -8.88 5.53 -24.80
CA CYS A 119 -7.53 6.03 -24.51
C CYS A 119 -7.32 7.48 -24.99
N PRO A 120 -6.32 8.19 -24.44
CA PRO A 120 -5.87 9.48 -24.96
C PRO A 120 -5.49 9.43 -26.45
N ALA A 121 -5.56 10.57 -27.14
CA ALA A 121 -5.28 10.63 -28.57
C ALA A 121 -3.83 10.21 -28.89
N GLY A 122 -3.67 9.23 -29.79
CA GLY A 122 -2.36 8.66 -30.18
C GLY A 122 -2.05 7.31 -29.51
N GLN A 123 -2.90 6.83 -28.61
CA GLN A 123 -2.76 5.53 -27.97
C GLN A 123 -3.95 4.62 -28.28
N ASP A 124 -3.70 3.31 -28.28
CA ASP A 124 -4.71 2.27 -28.49
C ASP A 124 -4.93 1.43 -27.22
N LEU A 125 -6.15 0.92 -27.07
CA LEU A 125 -6.56 0.12 -25.91
C LEU A 125 -6.18 -1.35 -26.13
N CYS A 126 -5.17 -1.83 -25.40
CA CYS A 126 -4.64 -3.18 -25.54
C CYS A 126 -4.67 -3.91 -24.19
N GLY A 127 -5.45 -4.99 -24.10
CA GLY A 127 -5.44 -5.89 -22.92
C GLY A 127 -5.84 -5.27 -21.57
N GLY A 128 -6.35 -4.03 -21.55
CA GLY A 128 -6.68 -3.30 -20.34
C GLY A 128 -5.71 -2.16 -19.98
N GLY A 129 -4.77 -1.81 -20.86
CA GLY A 129 -3.94 -0.60 -20.76
C GLY A 129 -4.00 0.24 -22.05
N CYS A 130 -3.54 1.49 -21.96
CA CYS A 130 -3.42 2.39 -23.12
C CYS A 130 -1.95 2.46 -23.55
N TYR A 131 -1.67 2.08 -24.79
CA TYR A 131 -0.29 1.99 -25.30
C TYR A 131 -0.17 2.74 -26.62
N ASP A 132 0.96 3.44 -26.80
CA ASP A 132 1.33 4.01 -28.10
C ASP A 132 1.96 2.91 -28.94
N LEU A 133 1.22 2.44 -29.96
CA LEU A 133 1.68 1.35 -30.82
C LEU A 133 2.92 1.72 -31.65
N GLU A 134 3.31 2.99 -31.72
CA GLU A 134 4.54 3.39 -32.43
C GLU A 134 5.80 3.17 -31.58
N THR A 135 5.68 3.08 -30.25
CA THR A 135 6.83 3.07 -29.33
C THR A 135 6.75 2.05 -28.19
N ALA A 136 5.60 1.41 -27.94
CA ALA A 136 5.45 0.42 -26.87
C ALA A 136 6.07 -0.93 -27.26
N ASN A 137 7.11 -1.37 -26.54
CA ASN A 137 7.80 -2.63 -26.83
C ASN A 137 6.93 -3.87 -26.66
N ASP A 138 5.93 -3.84 -25.79
CA ASP A 138 5.00 -4.93 -25.50
C ASP A 138 3.74 -4.90 -26.39
N HIS A 139 3.54 -3.82 -27.16
CA HIS A 139 2.39 -3.59 -28.04
C HIS A 139 2.81 -2.85 -29.33
N CYS A 140 3.88 -3.30 -29.98
CA CYS A 140 4.50 -2.61 -31.11
C CYS A 140 3.78 -2.89 -32.42
N GLY A 141 3.16 -1.85 -33.01
CA GLY A 141 2.40 -1.92 -34.27
C GLY A 141 0.99 -2.52 -34.11
N ASP A 142 0.79 -3.41 -33.14
CA ASP A 142 -0.53 -3.88 -32.71
C ASP A 142 -0.54 -4.35 -31.24
N CYS A 143 -1.75 -4.55 -30.70
CA CYS A 143 -1.96 -4.90 -29.29
C CYS A 143 -1.41 -6.26 -28.84
N ALA A 144 -1.00 -7.15 -29.75
CA ALA A 144 -0.52 -8.49 -29.41
C ALA A 144 0.98 -8.67 -29.67
N THR A 145 1.63 -7.67 -30.27
CA THR A 145 3.00 -7.78 -30.74
C THR A 145 3.98 -7.20 -29.73
N ALA A 146 4.58 -8.09 -28.93
CA ALA A 146 5.74 -7.74 -28.11
C ALA A 146 7.04 -7.98 -28.89
N CYS A 147 7.96 -7.03 -28.81
CA CYS A 147 9.29 -7.12 -29.42
C CYS A 147 10.14 -8.19 -28.74
N GLY A 148 10.97 -8.86 -29.53
CA GLY A 148 11.86 -9.90 -29.04
C GLY A 148 12.96 -9.34 -28.13
N ALA A 149 13.63 -10.23 -27.38
CA ALA A 149 14.76 -9.83 -26.55
C ALA A 149 15.86 -9.14 -27.39
N GLY A 150 16.20 -7.90 -27.03
CA GLY A 150 17.15 -7.07 -27.77
C GLY A 150 16.54 -6.24 -28.91
N GLU A 151 15.21 -6.19 -29.00
CA GLU A 151 14.49 -5.33 -29.94
C GLU A 151 13.70 -4.25 -29.18
N VAL A 152 13.56 -3.09 -29.81
CA VAL A 152 12.79 -1.94 -29.30
C VAL A 152 11.80 -1.49 -30.37
N CYS A 153 10.63 -1.02 -29.95
CA CYS A 153 9.61 -0.56 -30.86
C CYS A 153 9.99 0.81 -31.42
N VAL A 154 10.21 0.87 -32.75
CA VAL A 154 10.55 2.11 -33.45
C VAL A 154 9.56 2.29 -34.60
N ALA A 155 8.69 3.30 -34.47
CA ALA A 155 7.66 3.63 -35.46
C ALA A 155 6.73 2.44 -35.78
N GLY A 156 6.36 1.68 -34.75
CA GLY A 156 5.42 0.56 -34.85
C GLY A 156 6.01 -0.72 -35.45
N ALA A 157 7.33 -0.85 -35.48
CA ALA A 157 8.03 -2.08 -35.82
C ALA A 157 9.12 -2.40 -34.80
N CYS A 158 9.19 -3.66 -34.37
CA CYS A 158 10.27 -4.16 -33.54
C CYS A 158 11.58 -4.14 -34.32
N SER A 159 12.59 -3.48 -33.76
CA SER A 159 13.87 -3.24 -34.40
C SER A 159 14.99 -3.56 -33.43
N ALA A 160 16.01 -4.31 -33.90
CA ALA A 160 17.21 -4.60 -33.14
C ALA A 160 18.20 -3.42 -33.04
N SER A 161 17.76 -2.21 -33.40
CA SER A 161 18.58 -1.01 -33.45
C SER A 161 17.79 0.22 -33.06
N CYS A 162 18.38 1.05 -32.20
CA CYS A 162 17.83 2.33 -31.79
C CYS A 162 17.88 3.38 -32.91
N PRO A 163 17.07 4.46 -32.80
CA PRO A 163 17.24 5.65 -33.62
C PRO A 163 18.67 6.20 -33.56
N THR A 164 19.09 6.90 -34.61
CA THR A 164 20.48 7.34 -34.77
C THR A 164 20.94 8.23 -33.61
N GLY A 165 22.04 7.88 -32.96
CA GLY A 165 22.61 8.61 -31.81
C GLY A 165 22.16 8.11 -30.43
N GLN A 166 21.46 6.98 -30.38
CA GLN A 166 21.14 6.25 -29.15
C GLN A 166 21.62 4.81 -29.26
N ASP A 167 21.97 4.23 -28.14
CA ASP A 167 22.40 2.85 -27.99
C ASP A 167 21.35 2.08 -27.17
N LEU A 168 21.21 0.79 -27.47
CA LEU A 168 20.24 -0.08 -26.80
C LEU A 168 20.85 -0.61 -25.50
N CYS A 169 20.36 -0.12 -24.36
CA CYS A 169 20.72 -0.63 -23.04
C CYS A 169 19.49 -1.22 -22.37
N ASP A 170 19.59 -2.46 -21.90
CA ASP A 170 18.53 -3.14 -21.14
C ASP A 170 17.13 -3.07 -21.83
N ALA A 171 17.12 -3.26 -23.15
CA ALA A 171 15.94 -3.21 -24.02
C ALA A 171 15.25 -1.83 -24.16
N GLN A 172 15.95 -0.73 -23.79
CA GLN A 172 15.53 0.64 -24.02
C GLN A 172 16.65 1.46 -24.70
N CYS A 173 16.27 2.50 -25.45
CA CYS A 173 17.24 3.34 -26.15
C CYS A 173 17.70 4.52 -25.29
N PHE A 174 19.01 4.64 -25.08
CA PHE A 174 19.62 5.74 -24.33
C PHE A 174 20.71 6.42 -25.16
N ASP A 175 20.82 7.74 -25.05
CA ASP A 175 21.99 8.45 -25.57
C ASP A 175 23.13 8.37 -24.55
N LEU A 176 24.12 7.52 -24.80
CA LEU A 176 25.25 7.31 -23.89
C LEU A 176 26.11 8.56 -23.69
N GLN A 177 25.92 9.61 -24.50
CA GLN A 177 26.63 10.87 -24.32
C GLN A 177 26.02 11.73 -23.20
N THR A 178 24.77 11.46 -22.81
CA THR A 178 23.99 12.32 -21.92
C THR A 178 23.18 11.59 -20.85
N ALA A 179 22.94 10.29 -20.98
CA ALA A 179 22.18 9.50 -20.02
C ALA A 179 23.02 9.19 -18.77
N SER A 180 22.66 9.77 -17.62
CA SER A 180 23.36 9.56 -16.34
C SER A 180 23.28 8.14 -15.80
N ALA A 181 22.31 7.33 -16.23
CA ALA A 181 22.20 5.91 -15.88
C ALA A 181 22.99 4.98 -16.84
N HIS A 182 23.40 5.48 -18.00
CA HIS A 182 24.09 4.72 -19.05
C HIS A 182 25.18 5.60 -19.69
N CYS A 183 26.04 6.21 -18.89
CA CYS A 183 26.97 7.23 -19.35
C CYS A 183 28.24 6.62 -19.95
N GLY A 184 28.46 6.85 -21.24
CA GLY A 184 29.60 6.33 -22.00
C GLY A 184 29.47 4.87 -22.39
N ASP A 185 28.78 4.07 -21.57
CA ASP A 185 28.44 2.67 -21.85
C ASP A 185 27.14 2.28 -21.13
N CYS A 186 26.49 1.23 -21.61
CA CYS A 186 25.27 0.70 -21.01
C CYS A 186 25.53 0.19 -19.58
N GLY A 187 24.69 0.64 -18.62
CA GLY A 187 24.77 0.24 -17.21
C GLY A 187 25.79 1.04 -16.40
N THR A 188 26.49 1.99 -17.03
CA THR A 188 27.42 2.90 -16.34
C THR A 188 26.65 4.08 -15.75
N ALA A 189 26.14 3.90 -14.53
CA ALA A 189 25.50 4.97 -13.79
C ALA A 189 26.55 5.92 -13.18
N CYS A 190 26.33 7.23 -13.31
CA CYS A 190 27.16 8.23 -12.65
C CYS A 190 26.96 8.25 -11.14
N GLY A 191 28.03 8.55 -10.38
CA GLY A 191 27.97 8.63 -8.92
C GLY A 191 27.05 9.76 -8.44
N ALA A 192 26.68 9.71 -7.16
CA ALA A 192 25.83 10.76 -6.56
C ALA A 192 26.49 12.15 -6.72
N GLY A 193 25.83 13.05 -7.45
CA GLY A 193 26.33 14.41 -7.77
C GLY A 193 27.09 14.55 -9.10
N GLU A 194 27.17 13.48 -9.90
CA GLU A 194 27.81 13.48 -11.21
C GLU A 194 26.77 13.46 -12.35
N VAL A 195 27.09 14.10 -13.46
CA VAL A 195 26.24 14.09 -14.67
C VAL A 195 27.01 13.51 -15.85
N CYS A 196 26.27 12.93 -16.80
CA CYS A 196 26.88 12.40 -18.01
C CYS A 196 27.15 13.51 -19.04
N ARG A 197 28.41 13.69 -19.43
CA ARG A 197 28.80 14.57 -20.52
C ARG A 197 29.82 13.90 -21.43
N ALA A 198 29.47 13.83 -22.71
CA ALA A 198 30.32 13.24 -23.74
C ALA A 198 30.76 11.79 -23.43
N GLY A 199 29.90 11.04 -22.72
CA GLY A 199 30.17 9.67 -22.30
C GLY A 199 31.11 9.55 -21.09
N GLY A 200 31.34 10.62 -20.34
CA GLY A 200 32.04 10.60 -19.05
C GLY A 200 31.16 11.08 -17.91
N CYS A 201 31.19 10.37 -16.78
CA CYS A 201 30.61 10.86 -15.54
C CYS A 201 31.53 11.94 -14.97
N GLU A 202 31.04 13.17 -14.97
CA GLU A 202 31.77 14.33 -14.47
C GLU A 202 31.00 14.90 -13.27
N THR A 203 31.73 15.16 -12.17
CA THR A 203 31.19 15.86 -11.00
C THR A 203 30.82 17.27 -11.42
N GLN A 204 29.51 17.56 -11.48
CA GLN A 204 29.06 18.85 -11.95
C GLN A 204 29.07 19.84 -10.80
N CYS A 205 30.16 20.58 -10.65
CA CYS A 205 30.11 21.80 -9.90
C CYS A 205 29.33 22.85 -10.71
N PRO A 206 28.34 23.54 -10.13
CA PRO A 206 27.71 24.70 -10.76
C PRO A 206 28.76 25.66 -11.32
N THR A 207 28.49 26.30 -12.45
CA THR A 207 29.41 27.27 -13.07
C THR A 207 29.92 28.29 -12.05
N GLY A 208 31.22 28.27 -11.77
CA GLY A 208 31.89 29.14 -10.79
C GLY A 208 32.50 28.42 -9.58
N GLN A 209 32.19 27.14 -9.37
CA GLN A 209 32.73 26.33 -8.27
C GLN A 209 33.87 25.41 -8.74
N THR A 210 34.77 25.06 -7.82
CA THR A 210 35.97 24.23 -8.05
C THR A 210 35.87 22.96 -7.21
N VAL A 211 36.27 21.81 -7.76
CA VAL A 211 36.34 20.54 -7.03
C VAL A 211 37.52 20.57 -6.06
N CYS A 212 37.23 20.51 -4.77
CA CYS A 212 38.22 20.43 -3.70
C CYS A 212 37.93 19.20 -2.84
N GLY A 213 38.86 18.23 -2.85
CA GLY A 213 38.71 17.00 -2.05
C GLY A 213 37.52 16.10 -2.44
N GLY A 214 36.99 16.23 -3.65
CA GLY A 214 35.82 15.45 -4.13
C GLY A 214 34.46 16.12 -3.89
N ALA A 215 34.43 17.33 -3.32
CA ALA A 215 33.23 18.15 -3.20
C ALA A 215 33.41 19.51 -3.88
N CYS A 216 32.30 20.16 -4.25
CA CYS A 216 32.30 21.43 -4.96
C CYS A 216 32.26 22.60 -3.98
N PHE A 217 33.24 23.50 -4.07
CA PHE A 217 33.28 24.72 -3.27
C PHE A 217 33.45 25.94 -4.17
N ASP A 218 32.76 27.04 -3.84
CA ASP A 218 32.97 28.31 -4.51
C ASP A 218 34.26 28.97 -4.01
N THR A 219 35.37 28.71 -4.70
CA THR A 219 36.66 29.30 -4.33
C THR A 219 36.70 30.82 -4.38
N ALA A 220 35.65 31.50 -4.88
CA ALA A 220 35.54 32.95 -4.83
C ALA A 220 34.91 33.48 -3.52
N SER A 221 34.16 32.66 -2.78
CA SER A 221 33.41 33.08 -1.59
C SER A 221 33.48 32.14 -0.38
N ASP A 222 33.98 30.92 -0.54
CA ASP A 222 34.14 29.95 0.53
C ASP A 222 35.34 30.31 1.42
N ALA A 223 35.11 30.43 2.73
CA ALA A 223 36.13 30.86 3.68
C ALA A 223 37.13 29.75 4.05
N GLU A 224 36.84 28.49 3.75
CA GLU A 224 37.72 27.34 3.99
C GLU A 224 38.53 26.97 2.73
N HIS A 225 38.09 27.42 1.55
CA HIS A 225 38.67 27.12 0.23
C HIS A 225 38.86 28.40 -0.62
N CYS A 226 39.37 29.48 -0.04
CA CYS A 226 39.41 30.79 -0.66
C CYS A 226 40.57 30.98 -1.64
N GLY A 227 40.25 31.03 -2.94
CA GLY A 227 41.19 31.21 -4.05
C GLY A 227 41.82 29.91 -4.56
N ASP A 228 41.87 28.88 -3.72
CA ASP A 228 42.19 27.50 -4.08
C ASP A 228 41.62 26.52 -3.03
N CYS A 229 41.80 25.22 -3.27
CA CYS A 229 41.20 24.15 -2.48
C CYS A 229 41.74 23.93 -1.08
N ASP A 230 42.83 24.58 -0.68
CA ASP A 230 43.45 24.35 0.64
C ASP A 230 43.68 25.66 1.41
N THR A 231 43.09 26.78 0.95
CA THR A 231 43.32 28.11 1.52
C THR A 231 42.16 28.57 2.41
N ALA A 232 42.26 28.32 3.71
CA ALA A 232 41.32 28.83 4.70
C ALA A 232 41.67 30.27 5.15
N CYS A 233 40.66 31.14 5.25
CA CYS A 233 40.79 32.50 5.74
C CYS A 233 40.98 32.57 7.26
N GLY A 234 41.79 33.54 7.72
CA GLY A 234 42.06 33.73 9.14
C GLY A 234 40.84 34.25 9.92
N VAL A 235 40.85 34.08 11.24
CA VAL A 235 39.75 34.51 12.13
C VAL A 235 39.41 35.99 11.90
N GLY A 236 38.17 36.26 11.49
CA GLY A 236 37.66 37.62 11.19
C GLY A 236 37.87 38.09 9.75
N GLN A 237 38.26 37.19 8.82
CA GLN A 237 38.34 37.45 7.39
C GLN A 237 37.25 36.69 6.62
N PHE A 238 36.90 37.23 5.46
CA PHE A 238 35.90 36.72 4.52
C PHE A 238 36.57 36.38 3.20
N CYS A 239 36.13 35.33 2.52
CA CYS A 239 36.58 35.12 1.15
C CYS A 239 35.84 36.07 0.21
N VAL A 240 36.58 36.96 -0.45
CA VAL A 240 36.03 37.96 -1.35
C VAL A 240 36.77 37.87 -2.68
N ALA A 241 36.08 37.35 -3.71
CA ALA A 241 36.63 37.13 -5.05
C ALA A 241 37.92 36.28 -5.04
N GLY A 242 37.96 35.27 -4.18
CA GLY A 242 39.08 34.32 -4.08
C GLY A 242 40.28 34.86 -3.31
N ALA A 243 40.09 35.89 -2.48
CA ALA A 243 41.10 36.37 -1.55
C ALA A 243 40.50 36.66 -0.17
N CYS A 244 41.20 36.28 0.89
CA CYS A 244 40.80 36.59 2.26
C CYS A 244 40.90 38.09 2.55
N ALA A 245 39.76 38.72 2.81
CA ALA A 245 39.63 40.16 3.05
C ALA A 245 38.99 40.42 4.42
N THR A 246 39.28 41.56 5.03
CA THR A 246 38.73 41.95 6.34
C THR A 246 37.41 42.72 6.25
N ASN A 247 36.92 43.04 5.05
CA ASN A 247 35.68 43.77 4.81
C ASN A 247 34.94 43.22 3.58
N CYS A 248 33.61 43.24 3.60
CA CYS A 248 32.78 42.88 2.45
C CYS A 248 32.83 43.91 1.30
N PRO A 249 32.54 43.49 0.05
CA PRO A 249 32.40 44.40 -1.08
C PRO A 249 31.36 45.52 -0.84
N PRO A 250 31.51 46.69 -1.47
CA PRO A 250 30.50 47.75 -1.42
C PRO A 250 29.12 47.25 -1.89
N GLY A 251 28.09 47.39 -1.05
CA GLY A 251 26.73 46.95 -1.34
C GLY A 251 26.33 45.60 -0.71
N GLN A 252 27.26 44.93 -0.01
CA GLN A 252 26.98 43.73 0.79
C GLN A 252 27.26 43.99 2.28
N ALA A 253 26.54 43.29 3.15
CA ALA A 253 26.75 43.33 4.60
C ALA A 253 27.41 42.04 5.10
N ALA A 254 28.18 42.13 6.18
CA ALA A 254 28.77 40.98 6.84
C ALA A 254 27.71 40.32 7.75
N CYS A 255 27.16 39.20 7.29
CA CYS A 255 26.14 38.42 8.00
C CYS A 255 26.80 37.14 8.51
N GLY A 256 27.43 37.22 9.69
CA GLY A 256 28.27 36.15 10.21
C GLY A 256 29.64 36.11 9.52
N ALA A 257 30.02 34.95 8.96
CA ALA A 257 31.27 34.73 8.23
C ALA A 257 31.12 34.86 6.70
N VAL A 258 29.95 35.33 6.22
CA VAL A 258 29.62 35.42 4.78
C VAL A 258 29.20 36.85 4.43
N CYS A 259 29.63 37.31 3.26
CA CYS A 259 29.18 38.58 2.67
C CYS A 259 27.94 38.32 1.82
N THR A 260 26.79 38.88 2.20
CA THR A 260 25.54 38.73 1.44
C THR A 260 24.92 40.09 1.10
N SER A 261 24.12 40.12 0.03
CA SER A 261 23.40 41.31 -0.44
C SER A 261 22.09 41.48 0.31
N THR A 262 22.03 42.46 1.22
CA THR A 262 20.79 42.77 1.93
C THR A 262 19.75 43.47 1.07
N THR A 263 19.98 43.61 -0.24
CA THR A 263 19.04 44.26 -1.15
C THR A 263 18.34 43.31 -2.10
N THR A 264 18.82 42.07 -2.20
CA THR A 264 18.35 41.09 -3.20
C THR A 264 18.30 39.66 -2.67
N ASP A 265 18.91 39.34 -1.53
CA ASP A 265 18.88 38.01 -0.93
C ASP A 265 17.60 37.84 -0.07
N PRO A 266 16.69 36.92 -0.41
CA PRO A 266 15.48 36.65 0.37
C PRO A 266 15.76 36.14 1.79
N ALA A 267 16.93 35.56 2.06
CA ALA A 267 17.30 35.08 3.39
C ALA A 267 17.91 36.19 4.29
N HIS A 268 18.26 37.34 3.70
CA HIS A 268 18.96 38.43 4.38
C HIS A 268 18.45 39.81 3.91
N CYS A 269 17.14 39.93 3.67
CA CYS A 269 16.55 41.08 3.01
C CYS A 269 16.35 42.29 3.94
N GLY A 270 17.06 43.38 3.67
CA GLY A 270 17.07 44.60 4.49
C GLY A 270 18.12 44.56 5.60
N ASP A 271 18.32 43.40 6.23
CA ASP A 271 19.40 43.13 7.18
C ASP A 271 19.81 41.64 7.23
N CYS A 272 20.83 41.33 8.03
CA CYS A 272 21.43 40.00 8.12
C CYS A 272 20.58 38.88 8.74
N ASN A 273 19.37 39.15 9.25
CA ASN A 273 18.52 38.13 9.86
C ASN A 273 17.07 38.22 9.40
N THR A 274 16.80 38.96 8.33
CA THR A 274 15.44 39.17 7.82
C THR A 274 15.19 38.25 6.62
N THR A 275 14.44 37.20 6.86
CA THR A 275 14.00 36.24 5.84
C THR A 275 12.63 36.66 5.27
N CYS A 276 12.48 36.70 3.95
CA CYS A 276 11.19 36.95 3.31
C CYS A 276 10.24 35.75 3.44
N GLY A 277 8.93 36.02 3.53
CA GLY A 277 7.91 34.99 3.65
C GLY A 277 7.72 34.18 2.37
N VAL A 278 6.96 33.08 2.45
CA VAL A 278 6.57 32.30 1.29
C VAL A 278 5.83 33.18 0.27
N ALA A 279 6.28 33.17 -0.99
CA ALA A 279 5.82 34.04 -2.09
C ALA A 279 6.19 35.53 -2.01
N GLU A 280 7.26 35.90 -1.30
CA GLU A 280 7.85 37.24 -1.34
C GLU A 280 9.27 37.22 -1.91
N ALA A 281 9.64 38.23 -2.71
CA ALA A 281 11.00 38.42 -3.21
C ALA A 281 11.68 39.62 -2.55
N CYS A 282 12.99 39.53 -2.34
CA CYS A 282 13.77 40.65 -1.85
C CYS A 282 14.07 41.64 -2.98
N VAL A 283 13.40 42.80 -2.97
CA VAL A 283 13.58 43.83 -4.00
C VAL A 283 13.94 45.16 -3.34
N GLY A 284 15.21 45.56 -3.46
CA GLY A 284 15.70 46.82 -2.89
C GLY A 284 15.80 46.81 -1.37
N GLY A 285 15.92 45.62 -0.76
CA GLY A 285 16.03 45.43 0.70
C GLY A 285 14.71 45.46 1.44
N ALA A 286 13.60 45.24 0.75
CA ALA A 286 12.30 44.95 1.34
C ALA A 286 11.75 43.66 0.75
N CYS A 287 11.16 42.81 1.59
CA CYS A 287 10.37 41.68 1.15
C CYS A 287 9.07 42.22 0.55
N THR A 288 8.79 41.85 -0.71
CA THR A 288 7.60 42.32 -1.40
C THR A 288 6.92 41.17 -2.14
N PRO A 289 5.57 41.14 -2.16
CA PRO A 289 4.81 40.10 -2.87
C PRO A 289 4.78 40.29 -4.40
N SER A 290 5.56 41.22 -4.97
CA SER A 290 5.58 41.47 -6.42
C SER A 290 6.96 41.82 -6.98
N CYS A 291 7.27 41.33 -8.18
CA CYS A 291 8.59 41.50 -8.83
C CYS A 291 8.78 42.82 -9.60
N GLY A 292 7.89 43.80 -9.43
CA GLY A 292 7.86 45.02 -10.26
C GLY A 292 7.36 44.77 -11.69
N VAL A 293 7.44 45.80 -12.55
CA VAL A 293 6.87 45.73 -13.90
C VAL A 293 7.73 44.87 -14.84
N SER A 294 7.09 43.89 -15.50
CA SER A 294 7.67 42.99 -16.53
C SER A 294 8.48 41.79 -16.02
N LEU A 295 8.44 41.49 -14.73
CA LEU A 295 8.98 40.25 -14.13
C LEU A 295 7.84 39.54 -13.39
N LEU A 296 7.76 38.21 -13.52
CA LEU A 296 6.78 37.38 -12.82
C LEU A 296 7.49 36.63 -11.67
N LEU A 297 6.82 36.48 -10.53
CA LEU A 297 7.35 35.70 -9.41
C LEU A 297 7.14 34.21 -9.70
N CYS A 298 8.22 33.50 -10.01
CA CYS A 298 8.22 32.06 -10.27
C CYS A 298 9.14 31.40 -9.25
N ASP A 299 8.60 30.46 -8.47
CA ASP A 299 9.34 29.67 -7.48
C ASP A 299 10.17 30.52 -6.49
N GLY A 300 9.55 31.59 -5.97
CA GLY A 300 10.17 32.50 -4.99
C GLY A 300 11.19 33.48 -5.57
N ALA A 301 11.37 33.52 -6.90
CA ALA A 301 12.31 34.43 -7.54
C ALA A 301 11.72 35.15 -8.77
N CYS A 302 12.19 36.36 -9.03
CA CYS A 302 11.71 37.16 -10.16
C CYS A 302 12.34 36.69 -11.48
N ARG A 303 11.51 36.34 -12.47
CA ARG A 303 11.92 35.85 -13.80
C ARG A 303 11.29 36.68 -14.93
N ASP A 304 12.03 36.91 -16.01
CA ASP A 304 11.53 37.59 -17.22
C ASP A 304 10.96 36.57 -18.20
N ILE A 305 9.65 36.36 -18.13
CA ILE A 305 8.91 35.38 -18.93
C ILE A 305 8.97 35.62 -20.45
N ARG A 306 9.59 36.70 -20.92
CA ARG A 306 9.70 37.00 -22.36
C ARG A 306 10.94 36.40 -23.00
N VAL A 307 11.92 36.03 -22.19
CA VAL A 307 13.25 35.58 -22.65
C VAL A 307 13.79 34.40 -21.86
N ASP A 308 13.25 34.15 -20.66
CA ASP A 308 13.61 32.99 -19.87
C ASP A 308 13.01 31.72 -20.52
N SER A 309 13.88 30.85 -21.02
CA SER A 309 13.50 29.60 -21.68
C SER A 309 12.93 28.55 -20.74
N ALA A 310 13.06 28.70 -19.41
CA ALA A 310 12.43 27.85 -18.41
C ALA A 310 11.06 28.37 -17.93
N HIS A 311 10.74 29.64 -18.24
CA HIS A 311 9.51 30.33 -17.81
C HIS A 311 8.89 31.14 -18.97
N CYS A 312 8.96 30.63 -20.20
CA CYS A 312 8.61 31.36 -21.42
C CYS A 312 7.09 31.53 -21.58
N GLY A 313 6.61 32.76 -21.44
CA GLY A 313 5.18 33.09 -21.49
C GLY A 313 4.44 32.92 -20.16
N GLY A 314 5.04 32.26 -19.16
CA GLY A 314 4.47 32.05 -17.82
C GLY A 314 5.38 31.20 -16.92
N CYS A 315 5.12 31.18 -15.61
CA CYS A 315 5.90 30.35 -14.67
C CYS A 315 5.75 28.85 -15.00
N GLY A 316 6.85 28.10 -14.95
CA GLY A 316 6.89 26.66 -15.25
C GLY A 316 6.76 26.31 -16.74
N VAL A 317 6.69 27.29 -17.65
CA VAL A 317 6.51 27.04 -19.08
C VAL A 317 7.88 27.00 -19.78
N ALA A 318 8.54 25.85 -19.76
CA ALA A 318 9.81 25.67 -20.45
C ALA A 318 9.63 25.49 -21.97
N CYS A 319 10.52 26.06 -22.79
CA CYS A 319 10.48 25.85 -24.24
C CYS A 319 10.94 24.42 -24.63
N PRO A 320 10.27 23.77 -25.60
CA PRO A 320 10.70 22.48 -26.12
C PRO A 320 12.11 22.52 -26.73
N ALA A 321 12.78 21.36 -26.72
CA ALA A 321 14.13 21.21 -27.27
C ALA A 321 14.21 21.74 -28.73
N GLY A 322 15.19 22.62 -28.99
CA GLY A 322 15.39 23.25 -30.29
C GLY A 322 14.62 24.56 -30.52
N GLN A 323 13.86 25.05 -29.54
CA GLN A 323 13.19 26.35 -29.59
C GLN A 323 13.80 27.34 -28.59
N ALA A 324 13.80 28.63 -28.94
CA ALA A 324 14.20 29.71 -28.04
C ALA A 324 12.99 30.54 -27.61
N CYS A 325 13.03 31.08 -26.39
CA CYS A 325 12.00 32.00 -25.91
C CYS A 325 12.17 33.36 -26.59
N SER A 326 11.22 33.73 -27.45
CA SER A 326 11.20 35.03 -28.11
C SER A 326 9.86 35.72 -27.85
N ALA A 327 9.91 36.81 -27.09
CA ALA A 327 8.74 37.61 -26.73
C ALA A 327 7.63 36.82 -26.00
N GLY A 328 8.01 35.83 -25.19
CA GLY A 328 7.07 35.00 -24.44
C GLY A 328 6.42 33.90 -25.27
N SER A 329 7.02 33.51 -26.39
CA SER A 329 6.61 32.37 -27.19
C SER A 329 7.83 31.60 -27.69
N CYS A 330 7.76 30.28 -27.68
CA CYS A 330 8.81 29.42 -28.20
C CYS A 330 8.74 29.38 -29.74
N SER A 331 9.87 29.59 -30.43
CA SER A 331 9.91 29.67 -31.91
C SER A 331 11.16 29.01 -32.51
N PRO A 332 11.06 28.36 -33.70
CA PRO A 332 12.20 27.76 -34.42
C PRO A 332 12.93 28.78 -35.32
N ALA A 333 14.24 28.89 -35.19
CA ALA A 333 15.08 29.67 -36.12
C ALA A 333 16.46 29.04 -36.32
N CYS A 334 16.90 28.88 -37.57
CA CYS A 334 18.21 28.35 -37.94
C CYS A 334 19.15 29.41 -38.54
N GLY A 335 20.45 29.22 -38.33
CA GLY A 335 21.49 30.19 -38.68
C GLY A 335 21.83 30.27 -40.17
N PRO A 336 22.66 31.26 -40.58
CA PRO A 336 23.06 31.46 -41.98
C PRO A 336 23.87 30.28 -42.55
N GLY A 337 23.48 29.74 -43.71
CA GLY A 337 24.20 28.68 -44.43
C GLY A 337 23.57 27.29 -44.36
N GLN A 338 22.47 27.14 -43.61
CA GLN A 338 21.68 25.91 -43.53
C GLN A 338 20.34 26.09 -44.24
N LEU A 339 19.85 25.04 -44.89
CA LEU A 339 18.54 25.01 -45.55
C LEU A 339 17.60 24.14 -44.70
N GLN A 340 16.37 24.62 -44.46
CA GLN A 340 15.39 23.86 -43.70
C GLN A 340 14.86 22.70 -44.57
N CYS A 341 15.16 21.46 -44.17
CA CYS A 341 14.68 20.25 -44.81
C CYS A 341 13.81 19.50 -43.78
N GLY A 342 12.49 19.73 -43.81
CA GLY A 342 11.58 19.24 -42.76
C GLY A 342 11.70 20.05 -41.47
N ASN A 343 11.78 19.41 -40.30
CA ASN A 343 11.93 20.10 -39.01
C ASN A 343 13.39 20.31 -38.59
N ALA A 344 14.35 19.93 -39.43
CA ALA A 344 15.78 20.03 -39.17
C ALA A 344 16.47 21.00 -40.14
N CYS A 345 17.60 21.54 -39.70
CA CYS A 345 18.41 22.47 -40.47
C CYS A 345 19.68 21.80 -40.95
N THR A 346 19.79 21.66 -42.28
CA THR A 346 20.75 20.76 -42.91
C THR A 346 21.69 21.52 -43.83
N ASN A 347 22.95 21.07 -43.90
CA ASN A 347 23.97 21.65 -44.78
C ASN A 347 24.05 20.88 -46.11
N VAL A 348 23.36 21.41 -47.13
CA VAL A 348 23.24 20.81 -48.48
C VAL A 348 24.56 20.78 -49.29
N GLN A 349 25.68 21.23 -48.73
CA GLN A 349 26.98 21.17 -49.41
C GLN A 349 27.80 19.92 -49.08
N THR A 350 27.51 19.27 -47.96
CA THR A 350 28.32 18.17 -47.41
C THR A 350 27.50 16.99 -46.94
N ASP A 351 26.17 17.13 -46.86
CA ASP A 351 25.29 16.05 -46.45
C ASP A 351 25.02 15.11 -47.64
N GLU A 352 25.40 13.84 -47.47
CA GLU A 352 25.29 12.77 -48.46
C GLU A 352 23.85 12.32 -48.73
N ALA A 353 22.93 12.62 -47.81
CA ALA A 353 21.50 12.38 -47.96
C ALA A 353 20.74 13.57 -48.57
N ASN A 354 21.35 14.77 -48.57
CA ASN A 354 20.73 16.02 -49.00
C ASN A 354 21.67 16.83 -49.93
N CYS A 355 22.43 16.12 -50.77
CA CYS A 355 23.54 16.63 -51.54
C CYS A 355 23.06 17.55 -52.68
N GLY A 356 23.28 18.86 -52.54
CA GLY A 356 22.82 19.88 -53.49
C GLY A 356 21.35 20.28 -53.33
N GLY A 357 20.58 19.65 -52.43
CA GLY A 357 19.18 19.97 -52.13
C GLY A 357 18.52 18.91 -51.23
N CYS A 358 17.40 19.25 -50.59
CA CYS A 358 16.70 18.32 -49.69
C CYS A 358 16.29 17.03 -50.42
N GLY A 359 16.60 15.87 -49.84
CA GLY A 359 16.22 14.55 -50.33
C GLY A 359 16.99 14.04 -51.56
N GLN A 360 18.11 14.64 -51.93
CA GLN A 360 18.99 14.18 -53.01
C GLN A 360 20.16 13.36 -52.45
N ALA A 361 19.98 12.04 -52.32
CA ALA A 361 20.98 11.12 -51.77
C ALA A 361 21.91 10.52 -52.85
N CYS A 362 23.20 10.35 -52.52
CA CYS A 362 24.19 9.74 -53.43
C CYS A 362 24.05 8.21 -53.56
N GLY A 363 24.50 7.65 -54.68
CA GLY A 363 24.44 6.20 -54.96
C GLY A 363 25.47 5.37 -54.18
N ALA A 364 25.28 4.04 -54.13
CA ALA A 364 26.19 3.15 -53.41
C ALA A 364 27.62 3.25 -53.94
N ASN A 365 28.56 3.50 -53.02
CA ASN A 365 29.98 3.78 -53.27
C ASN A 365 30.26 5.16 -53.91
N GLU A 366 29.39 6.17 -53.70
CA GLU A 366 29.63 7.58 -54.06
C GLU A 366 29.52 8.53 -52.83
N LEU A 367 30.26 9.65 -52.81
CA LEU A 367 30.25 10.65 -51.71
C LEU A 367 29.80 12.06 -52.19
N CYS A 368 29.25 12.88 -51.28
CA CYS A 368 28.81 14.25 -51.56
C CYS A 368 29.91 15.29 -51.35
N ALA A 369 30.37 15.92 -52.42
CA ALA A 369 31.36 16.99 -52.37
C ALA A 369 30.85 18.23 -53.11
N ALA A 370 30.70 19.34 -52.36
CA ALA A 370 30.18 20.62 -52.87
C ALA A 370 28.82 20.50 -53.58
N GLY A 371 27.97 19.57 -53.09
CA GLY A 371 26.64 19.32 -53.64
C GLY A 371 26.57 18.40 -54.87
N ILE A 372 27.59 17.56 -55.12
CA ILE A 372 27.65 16.58 -56.25
C ILE A 372 28.16 15.20 -55.78
N CYS A 373 27.60 14.09 -56.29
CA CYS A 373 27.97 12.69 -55.96
C CYS A 373 29.06 12.08 -56.88
N THR A 374 30.06 11.33 -56.35
CA THR A 374 31.18 10.70 -57.12
C THR A 374 31.70 9.34 -56.60
N LEU A 375 32.06 8.36 -57.47
CA LEU A 375 32.41 6.94 -57.19
C LEU A 375 33.76 6.62 -56.49
N SER A 376 33.78 5.58 -55.63
CA SER A 376 34.87 5.17 -54.72
C SER A 376 34.97 3.64 -54.52
N CYS A 377 36.17 3.03 -54.59
CA CYS A 377 36.39 1.70 -53.98
C CYS A 377 36.40 1.90 -52.46
N ALA A 378 35.20 1.90 -51.87
CA ALA A 378 35.00 2.29 -50.48
C ALA A 378 35.15 1.08 -49.55
N GLY A 379 36.05 1.23 -48.59
CA GLY A 379 36.60 0.17 -47.74
C GLY A 379 38.11 0.16 -47.95
N ALA A 380 38.84 0.79 -47.04
CA ALA A 380 40.27 1.01 -47.18
C ALA A 380 41.01 -0.33 -47.31
N THR A 381 41.41 -0.67 -48.55
CA THR A 381 42.69 -1.31 -48.98
C THR A 381 42.74 -2.67 -49.68
N PRO A 382 41.68 -3.22 -50.29
CA PRO A 382 41.90 -4.16 -51.36
C PRO A 382 42.41 -3.40 -52.59
N ALA A 383 43.70 -3.55 -52.93
CA ALA A 383 44.18 -3.13 -54.24
C ALA A 383 43.76 -4.18 -55.28
N ASP A 384 43.42 -3.74 -56.48
CA ASP A 384 43.13 -4.67 -57.58
C ASP A 384 44.43 -5.36 -58.03
N CYS A 385 44.75 -6.48 -57.39
CA CYS A 385 45.92 -7.29 -57.69
C CYS A 385 45.59 -8.33 -58.75
N ASN A 386 45.34 -7.87 -60.00
CA ASN A 386 44.95 -8.66 -61.18
C ASN A 386 43.53 -9.28 -61.12
N GLY A 387 42.53 -8.44 -60.88
CA GLY A 387 41.10 -8.78 -60.88
C GLY A 387 40.59 -9.34 -59.56
N THR A 388 41.40 -9.30 -58.49
CA THR A 388 41.03 -9.77 -57.16
C THR A 388 41.44 -8.74 -56.11
N CYS A 389 40.45 -8.29 -55.35
CA CYS A 389 40.63 -7.39 -54.22
C CYS A 389 41.36 -8.12 -53.08
N THR A 390 42.68 -7.89 -52.92
CA THR A 390 43.48 -8.43 -51.80
C THR A 390 43.97 -7.31 -50.89
N SER A 391 43.92 -7.52 -49.57
CA SER A 391 44.28 -6.49 -48.60
C SER A 391 45.79 -6.24 -48.63
N THR A 392 46.17 -5.09 -49.16
CA THR A 392 47.56 -4.65 -49.06
C THR A 392 47.89 -4.11 -47.67
N GLN A 393 46.95 -4.09 -46.70
CA GLN A 393 47.22 -3.55 -45.36
C GLN A 393 47.72 -4.55 -44.34
N ALA A 394 47.37 -5.84 -44.47
CA ALA A 394 47.52 -6.81 -43.40
C ALA A 394 48.22 -8.12 -43.81
N ASP A 395 48.35 -8.40 -45.11
CA ASP A 395 49.02 -9.61 -45.60
C ASP A 395 50.55 -9.44 -45.58
N PRO A 396 51.29 -10.19 -44.73
CA PRO A 396 52.75 -10.11 -44.68
C PRO A 396 53.45 -10.47 -45.98
N ASN A 397 52.76 -11.04 -46.97
CA ASN A 397 53.32 -11.35 -48.29
C ASN A 397 52.91 -10.34 -49.40
N ASN A 398 51.96 -9.43 -49.13
CA ASN A 398 51.43 -8.46 -50.09
C ASN A 398 51.27 -7.05 -49.48
N CYS A 399 52.17 -6.68 -48.58
CA CYS A 399 52.08 -5.49 -47.73
C CYS A 399 52.46 -4.20 -48.45
N GLY A 400 51.53 -3.25 -48.54
CA GLY A 400 51.69 -1.96 -49.24
C GLY A 400 51.54 -2.03 -50.76
N GLY A 401 51.47 -3.24 -51.30
CA GLY A 401 51.31 -3.50 -52.71
C GLY A 401 51.40 -5.00 -53.01
N CYS A 402 50.80 -5.40 -54.13
CA CYS A 402 50.78 -6.79 -54.57
C CYS A 402 52.22 -7.35 -54.69
N GLY A 403 52.53 -8.46 -54.01
CA GLY A 403 53.81 -9.17 -54.08
C GLY A 403 54.95 -8.62 -53.20
N VAL A 404 54.66 -7.71 -52.27
CA VAL A 404 55.65 -7.15 -51.33
C VAL A 404 55.59 -7.88 -49.98
N ALA A 405 56.62 -8.67 -49.64
CA ALA A 405 56.65 -9.47 -48.41
C ALA A 405 57.53 -8.86 -47.29
N CYS A 406 57.05 -8.89 -46.05
CA CYS A 406 57.71 -8.38 -44.84
C CYS A 406 58.80 -9.30 -44.31
N THR A 407 59.79 -8.73 -43.62
CA THR A 407 60.84 -9.53 -42.99
C THR A 407 60.33 -10.21 -41.70
N PRO A 408 60.97 -11.28 -41.19
CA PRO A 408 60.45 -12.06 -40.05
C PRO A 408 60.32 -11.32 -38.71
N SER A 409 60.73 -10.05 -38.63
CA SER A 409 60.64 -9.20 -37.44
C SER A 409 59.68 -8.02 -37.62
N GLU A 410 58.90 -8.04 -38.71
CA GLU A 410 57.92 -7.01 -39.08
C GLU A 410 56.56 -7.69 -39.33
N VAL A 411 55.50 -7.04 -38.87
CA VAL A 411 54.11 -7.40 -39.19
C VAL A 411 53.61 -6.49 -40.29
N CYS A 412 52.75 -7.01 -41.17
CA CYS A 412 52.08 -6.14 -42.13
C CYS A 412 50.94 -5.42 -41.42
N SER A 413 51.10 -4.11 -41.25
CA SER A 413 50.05 -3.29 -40.66
C SER A 413 49.94 -1.96 -41.38
N ALA A 414 48.69 -1.61 -41.74
CA ALA A 414 48.37 -0.46 -42.58
C ALA A 414 49.26 -0.36 -43.84
N GLY A 415 49.59 -1.52 -44.41
CA GLY A 415 50.22 -1.61 -45.73
C GLY A 415 51.64 -1.12 -45.75
N ALA A 416 52.29 -1.15 -44.60
CA ALA A 416 53.73 -1.19 -44.55
C ALA A 416 54.13 -2.39 -43.68
N CYS A 417 55.27 -2.97 -44.01
CA CYS A 417 55.96 -3.84 -43.09
C CYS A 417 56.45 -2.97 -41.94
N GLN A 418 55.83 -3.13 -40.77
CA GLN A 418 56.08 -2.30 -39.60
C GLN A 418 56.48 -3.20 -38.43
N GLY A 419 57.20 -2.63 -37.46
CA GLY A 419 57.63 -3.39 -36.28
C GLY A 419 56.52 -3.71 -35.26
N ALA A 420 55.26 -3.30 -35.48
CA ALA A 420 54.14 -3.49 -34.55
C ALA A 420 52.76 -3.40 -35.25
N CYS A 421 51.70 -3.94 -34.62
CA CYS A 421 50.31 -3.88 -35.10
C CYS A 421 49.69 -2.48 -35.01
N GLY A 422 48.80 -2.17 -35.95
CA GLY A 422 48.06 -0.91 -36.03
C GLY A 422 46.99 -0.77 -34.94
N VAL A 423 46.50 0.46 -34.74
CA VAL A 423 45.56 0.81 -33.66
C VAL A 423 44.29 -0.08 -33.70
N GLY A 424 43.96 -0.66 -32.54
CA GLY A 424 42.78 -1.53 -32.35
C GLY A 424 43.03 -3.03 -32.49
N LEU A 425 44.19 -3.46 -33.01
CA LEU A 425 44.59 -4.87 -33.07
C LEU A 425 45.84 -5.08 -32.22
N VAL A 426 45.91 -6.22 -31.54
CA VAL A 426 47.03 -6.54 -30.66
C VAL A 426 47.91 -7.60 -31.33
N ASP A 427 49.23 -7.41 -31.24
CA ASP A 427 50.18 -8.42 -31.71
C ASP A 427 50.17 -9.63 -30.76
N CYS A 428 49.51 -10.70 -31.19
CA CYS A 428 49.47 -11.95 -30.44
C CYS A 428 50.42 -12.99 -31.05
N GLY A 429 51.70 -12.63 -31.20
CA GLY A 429 52.77 -13.55 -31.61
C GLY A 429 53.04 -13.58 -33.12
N GLY A 430 52.98 -12.43 -33.78
CA GLY A 430 53.24 -12.25 -35.22
C GLY A 430 51.98 -12.25 -36.09
N SER A 431 50.80 -12.24 -35.48
CA SER A 431 49.51 -12.07 -36.15
C SER A 431 48.65 -11.08 -35.36
N CYS A 432 48.20 -10.03 -36.04
CA CYS A 432 47.32 -9.04 -35.45
C CYS A 432 45.91 -9.62 -35.37
N VAL A 433 45.47 -9.95 -34.16
CA VAL A 433 44.12 -10.48 -33.89
C VAL A 433 43.30 -9.46 -33.12
N SER A 434 41.98 -9.56 -33.26
CA SER A 434 41.05 -8.71 -32.55
C SER A 434 40.89 -9.22 -31.13
N ILE A 435 41.04 -8.32 -30.17
CA ILE A 435 40.72 -8.61 -28.78
C ILE A 435 39.28 -8.25 -28.43
N GLN A 436 38.44 -7.89 -29.41
CA GLN A 436 37.08 -7.42 -29.17
C GLN A 436 36.02 -8.51 -29.40
N ASP A 437 36.32 -9.54 -30.18
CA ASP A 437 35.31 -10.49 -30.64
C ASP A 437 35.84 -11.90 -30.88
N ASP A 438 37.13 -12.15 -30.63
CA ASP A 438 37.74 -13.47 -30.74
C ASP A 438 37.68 -14.21 -29.38
N PRO A 439 36.91 -15.31 -29.23
CA PRO A 439 36.83 -16.09 -27.99
C PRO A 439 38.15 -16.72 -27.54
N ALA A 440 39.17 -16.77 -28.41
CA ALA A 440 40.51 -17.23 -28.07
C ALA A 440 41.48 -16.09 -27.69
N ASN A 441 41.10 -14.83 -27.89
CA ASN A 441 41.94 -13.64 -27.63
C ASN A 441 41.13 -12.48 -27.03
N CYS A 442 40.09 -12.77 -26.25
CA CYS A 442 39.07 -11.80 -25.83
C CYS A 442 39.59 -10.86 -24.73
N GLY A 443 39.61 -9.56 -24.98
CA GLY A 443 40.18 -8.53 -24.10
C GLY A 443 41.71 -8.51 -24.06
N GLY A 444 42.38 -9.53 -24.64
CA GLY A 444 43.83 -9.62 -24.69
C GLY A 444 44.35 -10.89 -25.36
N CYS A 445 45.60 -10.87 -25.80
CA CYS A 445 46.23 -12.03 -26.44
C CYS A 445 46.21 -13.29 -25.57
N GLY A 446 45.67 -14.38 -26.10
CA GLY A 446 45.59 -15.67 -25.41
C GLY A 446 44.60 -15.73 -24.25
N VAL A 447 43.76 -14.70 -24.08
CA VAL A 447 42.66 -14.71 -23.13
C VAL A 447 41.51 -15.50 -23.74
N VAL A 448 41.44 -16.78 -23.38
CA VAL A 448 40.39 -17.69 -23.85
C VAL A 448 39.20 -17.56 -22.92
N CYS A 449 38.00 -17.38 -23.48
CA CYS A 449 36.77 -17.40 -22.70
C CYS A 449 36.48 -18.84 -22.22
N THR A 450 36.90 -19.12 -20.99
CA THR A 450 36.59 -20.37 -20.30
C THR A 450 35.17 -20.32 -19.77
N ALA A 451 34.37 -21.36 -20.02
CA ALA A 451 32.99 -21.44 -19.56
C ALA A 451 32.80 -22.49 -18.46
N ALA A 452 31.78 -22.29 -17.62
CA ALA A 452 31.34 -23.23 -16.61
C ALA A 452 30.84 -24.56 -17.21
N SER A 453 30.65 -25.56 -16.35
CA SER A 453 30.28 -26.91 -16.80
C SER A 453 28.93 -26.91 -17.53
N GLY A 454 28.92 -27.26 -18.81
CA GLY A 454 27.70 -27.26 -19.63
C GLY A 454 27.42 -25.95 -20.36
N ALA A 455 28.32 -24.97 -20.31
CA ALA A 455 28.27 -23.73 -21.08
C ALA A 455 29.40 -23.64 -22.13
N THR A 456 29.27 -22.71 -23.06
CA THR A 456 30.30 -22.31 -24.05
C THR A 456 30.64 -20.84 -23.90
N GLY A 457 31.95 -20.52 -23.93
CA GLY A 457 32.45 -19.16 -23.80
C GLY A 457 32.37 -18.39 -25.11
N VAL A 458 31.88 -17.16 -25.05
CA VAL A 458 31.73 -16.23 -26.19
C VAL A 458 32.48 -14.93 -25.90
N CYS A 459 32.96 -14.25 -26.95
CA CYS A 459 33.61 -12.94 -26.82
C CYS A 459 32.74 -11.87 -27.48
N SER A 460 32.42 -10.83 -26.72
CA SER A 460 31.71 -9.66 -27.23
C SER A 460 32.30 -8.40 -26.60
N ALA A 461 32.69 -7.42 -27.42
CA ALA A 461 33.38 -6.19 -27.02
C ALA A 461 34.61 -6.41 -26.12
N GLY A 462 35.31 -7.52 -26.31
CA GLY A 462 36.53 -7.86 -25.58
C GLY A 462 36.30 -8.33 -24.15
N VAL A 463 35.05 -8.70 -23.84
CA VAL A 463 34.67 -9.32 -22.58
C VAL A 463 34.17 -10.73 -22.86
N CYS A 464 34.64 -11.67 -22.04
CA CYS A 464 34.16 -13.05 -22.08
C CYS A 464 32.78 -13.17 -21.45
N GLY A 465 31.86 -13.83 -22.15
CA GLY A 465 30.54 -14.23 -21.65
C GLY A 465 30.30 -15.74 -21.82
N GLU A 466 29.18 -16.23 -21.30
CA GLU A 466 28.84 -17.66 -21.31
C GLU A 466 27.41 -17.91 -21.82
N VAL A 467 27.21 -18.99 -22.58
CA VAL A 467 25.89 -19.44 -23.07
C VAL A 467 25.75 -20.95 -22.86
N CYS A 468 24.59 -21.41 -22.38
CA CYS A 468 24.34 -22.84 -22.19
C CYS A 468 24.37 -23.63 -23.49
N VAL A 469 25.00 -24.81 -23.46
CA VAL A 469 24.94 -25.73 -24.59
C VAL A 469 23.51 -26.23 -24.79
N THR A 470 23.12 -26.47 -26.04
CA THR A 470 21.78 -26.94 -26.38
C THR A 470 21.38 -28.17 -25.56
N GLY A 471 20.22 -28.10 -24.90
CA GLY A 471 19.68 -29.17 -24.06
C GLY A 471 20.07 -29.09 -22.58
N ARG A 472 20.79 -28.03 -22.17
CA ARG A 472 21.03 -27.66 -20.77
C ARG A 472 20.48 -26.27 -20.47
N ALA A 473 20.18 -26.02 -19.21
CA ALA A 473 19.73 -24.72 -18.72
C ALA A 473 20.37 -24.42 -17.35
N ASP A 474 20.47 -23.13 -17.06
CA ASP A 474 20.74 -22.55 -15.74
C ASP A 474 19.38 -22.33 -15.07
N CYS A 475 19.03 -23.18 -14.11
CA CYS A 475 17.71 -23.15 -13.47
C CYS A 475 17.71 -22.43 -12.11
N ASP A 476 18.89 -22.10 -11.56
CA ASP A 476 19.02 -21.29 -10.35
C ASP A 476 19.46 -19.84 -10.61
N GLY A 477 19.77 -19.51 -11.87
CA GLY A 477 20.06 -18.15 -12.35
C GLY A 477 21.47 -17.67 -11.98
N ASP A 478 22.39 -18.59 -11.68
CA ASP A 478 23.69 -18.27 -11.10
C ASP A 478 24.84 -18.16 -12.12
N LEU A 479 24.58 -18.33 -13.43
CA LEU A 479 25.59 -18.50 -14.50
C LEU A 479 26.69 -17.41 -14.57
N LEU A 480 26.42 -16.21 -14.06
CA LEU A 480 27.36 -15.08 -14.05
C LEU A 480 27.96 -14.76 -12.68
N THR A 481 27.72 -15.61 -11.68
CA THR A 481 28.18 -15.41 -10.31
C THR A 481 29.49 -16.14 -10.01
N SER A 482 30.28 -15.58 -9.10
CA SER A 482 31.52 -16.21 -8.62
C SER A 482 31.19 -17.40 -7.73
N GLY A 483 31.03 -18.58 -8.33
CA GLY A 483 30.58 -19.81 -7.66
C GLY A 483 29.63 -20.67 -8.49
N SER A 484 29.25 -20.21 -9.69
CA SER A 484 28.28 -20.86 -10.55
C SER A 484 28.54 -22.35 -10.75
N ASN A 485 27.47 -23.14 -10.67
CA ASN A 485 27.49 -24.56 -10.99
C ASN A 485 27.33 -24.83 -12.50
N GLY A 486 27.14 -23.78 -13.31
CA GLY A 486 27.08 -23.78 -14.76
C GLY A 486 25.65 -23.96 -15.28
N CYS A 487 25.50 -24.67 -16.39
CA CYS A 487 24.18 -25.07 -16.90
C CYS A 487 23.88 -26.48 -16.39
N GLU A 488 23.56 -26.55 -15.12
CA GLU A 488 23.46 -27.72 -14.25
C GLU A 488 22.31 -28.66 -14.62
N ALA A 489 21.21 -28.14 -15.15
CA ALA A 489 20.05 -28.94 -15.50
C ALA A 489 20.19 -29.60 -16.88
N LEU A 490 20.10 -30.93 -16.93
CA LEU A 490 19.97 -31.70 -18.18
C LEU A 490 18.48 -31.84 -18.53
N LEU A 491 17.94 -30.94 -19.33
CA LEU A 491 16.52 -30.89 -19.67
C LEU A 491 15.98 -32.18 -20.31
N ALA A 492 16.85 -33.01 -20.88
CA ALA A 492 16.46 -34.28 -21.49
C ALA A 492 16.27 -35.44 -20.50
N LEU A 493 16.82 -35.34 -19.28
CA LEU A 493 16.98 -36.46 -18.34
C LEU A 493 16.69 -36.11 -16.87
N ASP A 494 16.65 -34.84 -16.51
CA ASP A 494 16.40 -34.38 -15.15
C ASP A 494 14.89 -34.40 -14.83
N PRO A 495 14.42 -35.26 -13.90
CA PRO A 495 13.01 -35.31 -13.51
C PRO A 495 12.52 -34.06 -12.79
N GLY A 496 13.41 -33.20 -12.28
CA GLY A 496 13.05 -31.91 -11.65
C GLY A 496 12.93 -30.74 -12.62
N ASN A 497 13.51 -30.88 -13.82
CA ASN A 497 13.63 -29.81 -14.83
C ASN A 497 13.36 -30.35 -16.25
N CYS A 498 12.35 -31.19 -16.42
CA CYS A 498 12.18 -31.96 -17.65
C CYS A 498 11.64 -31.08 -18.78
N GLY A 499 12.43 -30.88 -19.83
CA GLY A 499 12.09 -30.03 -20.97
C GLY A 499 12.25 -28.52 -20.73
N THR A 500 12.02 -28.05 -19.51
CA THR A 500 12.26 -26.66 -19.07
C THR A 500 12.52 -26.62 -17.56
N CYS A 501 13.17 -25.57 -17.07
CA CYS A 501 13.41 -25.36 -15.64
C CYS A 501 12.11 -25.38 -14.83
N GLY A 502 12.14 -26.03 -13.67
CA GLY A 502 11.00 -26.14 -12.76
C GLY A 502 9.89 -27.11 -13.18
N ASN A 503 10.00 -27.75 -14.35
CA ASN A 503 9.00 -28.74 -14.79
C ASN A 503 9.29 -30.12 -14.17
N ALA A 504 8.87 -30.29 -12.91
CA ALA A 504 9.04 -31.52 -12.16
C ALA A 504 8.02 -32.61 -12.54
N CYS A 505 8.49 -33.82 -12.84
CA CYS A 505 7.64 -34.96 -13.16
C CYS A 505 7.14 -35.64 -11.87
N LEU A 506 5.84 -35.55 -11.60
CA LEU A 506 5.22 -36.06 -10.36
C LEU A 506 4.04 -37.02 -10.67
N PRO A 507 4.32 -38.25 -11.14
CA PRO A 507 3.26 -39.21 -11.42
C PRO A 507 2.62 -39.76 -10.13
N ALA A 508 1.31 -39.98 -10.16
CA ALA A 508 0.59 -40.62 -9.06
C ALA A 508 1.11 -42.07 -8.84
N ASN A 509 1.28 -42.47 -7.58
CA ASN A 509 1.73 -43.81 -7.17
C ASN A 509 3.05 -44.29 -7.81
N GLY A 510 3.94 -43.38 -8.21
CA GLY A 510 5.22 -43.73 -8.82
C GLY A 510 6.29 -42.66 -8.64
N THR A 511 7.49 -42.96 -9.11
CA THR A 511 8.62 -42.03 -9.19
C THR A 511 8.66 -41.43 -10.59
N GLY A 512 8.72 -40.10 -10.69
CA GLY A 512 8.85 -39.40 -11.95
C GLY A 512 10.17 -39.65 -12.64
N GLY A 513 10.12 -39.80 -13.97
CA GLY A 513 11.29 -39.88 -14.85
C GLY A 513 11.21 -38.82 -15.95
N CYS A 514 12.35 -38.52 -16.55
CA CYS A 514 12.44 -37.65 -17.71
C CYS A 514 13.13 -38.39 -18.86
N ALA A 515 12.47 -38.45 -20.02
CA ALA A 515 13.00 -39.08 -21.21
C ALA A 515 12.83 -38.15 -22.41
N ALA A 516 13.95 -37.69 -22.97
CA ALA A 516 13.98 -36.78 -24.12
C ALA A 516 13.21 -35.47 -23.90
N GLY A 517 13.18 -34.97 -22.66
CA GLY A 517 12.51 -33.72 -22.30
C GLY A 517 10.99 -33.84 -22.14
N VAL A 518 10.48 -35.07 -22.03
CA VAL A 518 9.08 -35.36 -21.73
C VAL A 518 8.99 -36.19 -20.45
N CYS A 519 8.05 -35.83 -19.56
CA CYS A 519 7.82 -36.60 -18.34
C CYS A 519 7.37 -38.03 -18.66
N ALA A 520 7.94 -38.96 -17.91
CA ALA A 520 7.65 -40.39 -17.95
C ALA A 520 7.49 -40.94 -16.53
N VAL A 521 6.95 -42.14 -16.38
CA VAL A 521 6.98 -42.89 -15.12
C VAL A 521 8.30 -43.67 -15.09
N ALA A 522 9.16 -43.43 -14.08
CA ALA A 522 10.42 -44.14 -13.94
C ALA A 522 10.22 -45.53 -13.32
N THR A 523 9.50 -45.57 -12.21
CA THR A 523 9.17 -46.80 -11.47
C THR A 523 7.88 -46.60 -10.69
N CYS A 524 7.01 -47.60 -10.68
CA CYS A 524 5.83 -47.61 -9.82
C CYS A 524 6.18 -47.96 -8.37
N ASN A 525 5.39 -47.42 -7.43
CA ASN A 525 5.49 -47.82 -6.03
C ASN A 525 5.18 -49.33 -5.90
N PRO A 526 5.78 -50.02 -4.92
CA PRO A 526 5.52 -51.44 -4.71
C PRO A 526 4.02 -51.74 -4.59
N GLY A 527 3.51 -52.64 -5.42
CA GLY A 527 2.08 -52.99 -5.45
C GLY A 527 1.24 -52.20 -6.45
N PHE A 528 1.84 -51.28 -7.22
CA PHE A 528 1.20 -50.56 -8.32
C PHE A 528 1.89 -50.86 -9.65
N ASP A 529 1.17 -50.68 -10.75
CA ASP A 529 1.68 -50.86 -12.12
C ASP A 529 1.07 -49.80 -13.05
N ASP A 530 1.78 -49.51 -14.13
CA ASP A 530 1.36 -48.58 -15.19
C ASP A 530 0.84 -49.39 -16.38
N CYS A 531 -0.47 -49.56 -16.46
CA CYS A 531 -1.10 -50.51 -17.39
C CYS A 531 -1.35 -49.91 -18.77
N ASP A 532 -1.43 -48.58 -18.89
CA ASP A 532 -1.66 -47.87 -20.14
C ASP A 532 -0.42 -47.12 -20.69
N ASN A 533 0.70 -47.08 -19.94
CA ASN A 533 1.94 -46.33 -20.21
C ASN A 533 1.70 -44.83 -20.40
N ASN A 534 0.68 -44.27 -19.76
CA ASN A 534 0.39 -42.84 -19.85
C ASN A 534 0.95 -42.08 -18.63
N PRO A 535 1.97 -41.24 -18.83
CA PRO A 535 2.61 -40.53 -17.73
C PRO A 535 1.72 -39.46 -17.07
N ALA A 536 0.57 -39.10 -17.67
CA ALA A 536 -0.34 -38.11 -17.11
C ALA A 536 -1.18 -38.63 -15.93
N ASN A 537 -1.46 -39.94 -15.89
CA ASN A 537 -2.22 -40.60 -14.82
C ASN A 537 -1.35 -41.51 -13.93
N GLY A 538 -0.07 -41.72 -14.25
CA GLY A 538 0.89 -42.39 -13.38
C GLY A 538 0.68 -43.90 -13.30
N CYS A 539 0.97 -44.51 -12.14
CA CYS A 539 0.78 -45.95 -11.91
C CYS A 539 -0.64 -46.19 -11.38
N GLU A 540 -1.56 -46.35 -12.32
CA GLU A 540 -3.00 -46.28 -12.11
C GLU A 540 -3.61 -47.58 -11.58
N ALA A 541 -2.92 -48.71 -11.67
CA ALA A 541 -3.45 -50.00 -11.25
C ALA A 541 -2.89 -50.49 -9.92
N ASN A 542 -3.77 -50.73 -8.94
CA ASN A 542 -3.40 -51.33 -7.65
C ASN A 542 -3.38 -52.86 -7.74
N LEU A 543 -2.18 -53.45 -7.85
CA LEU A 543 -2.00 -54.89 -7.99
C LEU A 543 -2.39 -55.69 -6.74
N GLN A 544 -2.64 -55.04 -5.59
CA GLN A 544 -2.98 -55.73 -4.34
C GLN A 544 -4.47 -55.82 -4.05
N ALA A 545 -5.27 -54.94 -4.65
CA ALA A 545 -6.69 -54.78 -4.32
C ALA A 545 -7.60 -54.61 -5.54
N ASP A 546 -7.08 -54.29 -6.72
CA ASP A 546 -7.90 -54.14 -7.92
C ASP A 546 -8.25 -55.51 -8.52
N ASP A 547 -9.54 -55.82 -8.53
CA ASP A 547 -10.09 -57.06 -9.10
C ASP A 547 -9.82 -57.21 -10.60
N ASN A 548 -9.47 -56.14 -11.32
CA ASN A 548 -9.13 -56.17 -12.75
C ASN A 548 -7.62 -56.20 -13.03
N HIS A 549 -6.78 -55.98 -12.02
CA HIS A 549 -5.32 -55.90 -12.15
C HIS A 549 -4.58 -56.70 -11.05
N CYS A 550 -5.18 -57.76 -10.53
CA CYS A 550 -4.68 -58.46 -9.36
C CYS A 550 -3.35 -59.19 -9.61
N ALA A 551 -2.29 -58.82 -8.88
CA ALA A 551 -0.90 -59.27 -9.04
C ALA A 551 -0.15 -58.75 -10.28
N ALA A 552 -0.84 -58.41 -11.36
CA ALA A 552 -0.27 -57.78 -12.56
C ALA A 552 -1.37 -57.13 -13.41
N CYS A 553 -1.00 -56.18 -14.27
CA CYS A 553 -1.91 -55.54 -15.23
C CYS A 553 -2.76 -56.56 -16.02
N GLY A 554 -4.08 -56.39 -15.96
CA GLY A 554 -5.06 -57.17 -16.73
C GLY A 554 -5.35 -58.56 -16.16
N ILE A 555 -4.85 -58.90 -14.97
CA ILE A 555 -5.23 -60.13 -14.27
C ILE A 555 -6.55 -59.90 -13.53
N VAL A 556 -7.64 -60.29 -14.18
CA VAL A 556 -8.99 -60.16 -13.62
C VAL A 556 -9.31 -61.35 -12.72
N CYS A 557 -9.74 -61.08 -11.48
CA CYS A 557 -10.24 -62.10 -10.57
C CYS A 557 -11.58 -62.68 -11.07
N GLY A 558 -11.72 -64.00 -10.97
CA GLY A 558 -12.92 -64.70 -11.44
C GLY A 558 -14.18 -64.29 -10.66
N SER A 559 -15.36 -64.44 -11.28
CA SER A 559 -16.64 -64.10 -10.65
C SER A 559 -16.79 -64.73 -9.25
N GLY A 560 -16.99 -63.91 -8.22
CA GLY A 560 -17.10 -64.34 -6.81
C GLY A 560 -15.76 -64.44 -6.05
N THR A 561 -14.67 -63.93 -6.64
CA THR A 561 -13.36 -63.81 -6.03
C THR A 561 -12.91 -62.35 -6.07
N GLY A 562 -12.21 -61.88 -5.03
CA GLY A 562 -11.67 -60.53 -4.97
C GLY A 562 -10.15 -60.55 -4.79
N CYS A 563 -9.48 -59.47 -5.15
CA CYS A 563 -8.05 -59.28 -5.00
C CYS A 563 -7.72 -58.88 -3.56
N SER A 564 -6.84 -59.65 -2.92
CA SER A 564 -6.29 -59.28 -1.61
C SER A 564 -4.82 -59.66 -1.56
N ALA A 565 -3.96 -58.70 -1.23
CA ALA A 565 -2.50 -58.85 -1.21
C ALA A 565 -1.93 -59.45 -2.51
N GLY A 566 -2.55 -59.12 -3.65
CA GLY A 566 -2.10 -59.56 -4.99
C GLY A 566 -2.39 -61.02 -5.27
N VAL A 567 -3.41 -61.60 -4.64
CA VAL A 567 -3.90 -62.94 -4.95
C VAL A 567 -5.42 -62.91 -5.01
N CYS A 568 -6.00 -63.51 -6.07
CA CYS A 568 -7.44 -63.69 -6.16
C CYS A 568 -7.90 -64.76 -5.16
N PHE A 569 -8.72 -64.39 -4.19
CA PHE A 569 -9.24 -65.32 -3.17
C PHE A 569 -10.75 -65.58 -3.36
N PRO A 570 -11.21 -66.83 -3.21
CA PRO A 570 -12.63 -67.16 -3.18
C PRO A 570 -13.31 -66.52 -1.95
N GLY A 571 -14.24 -65.58 -2.19
CA GLY A 571 -14.91 -64.79 -1.16
C GLY A 571 -14.01 -63.70 -0.56
N GLY A 572 -13.72 -62.64 -1.33
CA GLY A 572 -12.97 -61.45 -0.86
C GLY A 572 -13.48 -60.91 0.48
N ARG A 573 -12.71 -60.02 1.13
CA ARG A 573 -13.07 -59.43 2.45
C ARG A 573 -14.55 -59.05 2.42
N SER A 574 -15.38 -59.73 3.22
CA SER A 574 -16.82 -59.64 3.04
C SER A 574 -17.30 -58.23 3.39
N GLY A 575 -16.61 -57.53 4.30
CA GLY A 575 -17.15 -56.29 4.88
C GLY A 575 -18.36 -56.55 5.78
N GLU A 576 -18.76 -57.82 5.95
CA GLU A 576 -19.89 -58.26 6.76
C GLU A 576 -19.58 -58.13 8.26
N ASP A 577 -18.34 -58.46 8.66
CA ASP A 577 -17.98 -58.48 10.07
C ASP A 577 -16.53 -58.03 10.35
N CYS A 578 -16.21 -57.92 11.64
CA CYS A 578 -14.87 -57.57 12.12
C CYS A 578 -13.80 -58.64 11.90
N THR A 579 -14.12 -59.81 11.34
CA THR A 579 -13.14 -60.85 10.98
C THR A 579 -12.63 -60.70 9.55
N GLY A 580 -13.30 -59.88 8.74
CA GLY A 580 -12.86 -59.50 7.40
C GLY A 580 -13.34 -58.11 6.97
N PRO A 581 -13.01 -57.03 7.70
CA PRO A 581 -13.36 -55.66 7.31
C PRO A 581 -12.64 -55.24 6.03
N ILE A 582 -13.27 -54.40 5.22
CA ILE A 582 -12.67 -53.88 3.97
C ILE A 582 -11.61 -52.84 4.33
N LEU A 583 -10.38 -53.02 3.84
CA LEU A 583 -9.31 -52.05 4.08
C LEU A 583 -9.49 -50.83 3.16
N LEU A 584 -9.72 -49.66 3.76
CA LEU A 584 -9.70 -48.37 3.08
C LEU A 584 -8.26 -47.98 2.77
N LEU A 585 -8.01 -47.67 1.50
CA LEU A 585 -6.71 -47.23 0.99
C LEU A 585 -6.82 -45.81 0.47
N ALA A 586 -5.71 -45.06 0.51
CA ALA A 586 -5.62 -43.74 -0.11
C ALA A 586 -5.94 -43.79 -1.62
N GLY A 587 -6.54 -42.72 -2.14
CA GLY A 587 -6.90 -42.58 -3.55
C GLY A 587 -8.33 -43.03 -3.87
N ASN A 588 -8.58 -43.29 -5.15
CA ASN A 588 -9.87 -43.76 -5.65
C ASN A 588 -9.91 -45.29 -5.65
N ASN A 589 -10.91 -45.86 -4.98
CA ASN A 589 -11.05 -47.30 -4.82
C ASN A 589 -12.47 -47.73 -5.21
N THR A 590 -12.57 -48.94 -5.77
CA THR A 590 -13.84 -49.60 -6.07
C THR A 590 -13.86 -50.93 -5.33
N TYR A 591 -14.71 -51.05 -4.30
CA TYR A 591 -14.78 -52.22 -3.43
C TYR A 591 -16.02 -53.06 -3.70
N SER A 592 -15.83 -54.35 -3.97
CA SER A 592 -16.92 -55.33 -3.90
C SER A 592 -17.03 -55.93 -2.50
N TYR A 593 -18.26 -56.20 -2.05
CA TYR A 593 -18.53 -56.63 -0.68
C TYR A 593 -19.80 -57.49 -0.58
N ILE A 594 -19.98 -58.12 0.58
CA ILE A 594 -21.20 -58.84 0.96
C ILE A 594 -21.63 -58.26 2.32
N ALA A 595 -22.82 -57.65 2.38
CA ALA A 595 -23.40 -57.09 3.60
C ALA A 595 -24.86 -57.58 3.75
N SER A 596 -25.02 -58.78 4.31
CA SER A 596 -26.28 -59.51 4.39
C SER A 596 -26.94 -59.48 5.78
N THR A 597 -26.15 -59.29 6.85
CA THR A 597 -26.56 -59.14 8.24
C THR A 597 -26.25 -57.74 8.75
N ASN A 598 -27.10 -57.27 9.67
CA ASN A 598 -26.90 -56.02 10.40
C ASN A 598 -26.29 -56.35 11.76
N ASP A 599 -24.96 -56.29 11.85
CA ASP A 599 -24.23 -56.84 12.97
C ASP A 599 -23.82 -55.78 13.99
N TYR A 600 -23.49 -54.56 13.56
CA TYR A 600 -22.97 -53.53 14.46
C TYR A 600 -23.81 -52.26 14.51
N MET A 601 -24.33 -51.79 13.36
CA MET A 601 -25.20 -50.61 13.27
C MET A 601 -26.64 -50.88 13.75
N THR A 602 -26.80 -51.41 14.97
CA THR A 602 -28.09 -51.81 15.56
C THR A 602 -28.75 -50.71 16.42
N GLY A 603 -27.99 -49.67 16.79
CA GLY A 603 -28.45 -48.52 17.60
C GLY A 603 -28.63 -47.24 16.77
N ILE A 604 -29.33 -46.24 17.33
CA ILE A 604 -29.54 -44.95 16.66
C ILE A 604 -28.27 -44.09 16.79
N PRO A 605 -27.59 -43.75 15.68
CA PRO A 605 -26.41 -42.90 15.74
C PRO A 605 -26.80 -41.42 15.96
N SER A 606 -25.89 -40.61 16.52
CA SER A 606 -26.16 -39.21 16.89
C SER A 606 -26.61 -38.33 15.72
N CYS A 607 -26.19 -38.65 14.50
CA CYS A 607 -26.59 -37.96 13.27
C CYS A 607 -27.93 -38.46 12.66
N GLY A 608 -28.71 -39.30 13.37
CA GLY A 608 -29.91 -39.94 12.81
C GLY A 608 -31.13 -40.00 13.73
N ALA A 609 -31.90 -38.91 13.88
CA ALA A 609 -33.09 -38.88 14.74
C ALA A 609 -34.27 -39.82 14.33
N ASN A 610 -34.18 -40.52 13.19
CA ASN A 610 -35.23 -41.41 12.66
C ASN A 610 -34.68 -42.75 12.14
N TYR A 611 -33.59 -43.24 12.74
CA TYR A 611 -32.93 -44.46 12.31
C TYR A 611 -33.72 -45.73 12.70
N ALA A 612 -34.15 -46.50 11.70
CA ALA A 612 -34.66 -47.86 11.87
C ALA A 612 -33.76 -48.81 11.09
N ALA A 613 -32.75 -49.35 11.77
CA ALA A 613 -31.74 -50.22 11.19
C ALA A 613 -32.39 -51.38 10.41
N SER A 614 -32.29 -51.35 9.09
CA SER A 614 -32.82 -52.38 8.22
C SER A 614 -31.90 -52.49 7.01
N GLY A 615 -31.42 -53.71 6.71
CA GLY A 615 -30.33 -53.95 5.75
C GLY A 615 -28.98 -54.22 6.44
N GLY A 616 -28.06 -54.91 5.76
CA GLY A 616 -26.74 -55.23 6.32
C GLY A 616 -25.79 -54.04 6.29
N ASP A 617 -24.89 -53.97 7.28
CA ASP A 617 -23.87 -52.92 7.39
C ASP A 617 -22.55 -53.37 6.76
N VAL A 618 -21.82 -52.41 6.18
CA VAL A 618 -20.46 -52.63 5.67
C VAL A 618 -19.48 -52.09 6.69
N VAL A 619 -18.52 -52.93 7.08
CA VAL A 619 -17.42 -52.59 7.98
C VAL A 619 -16.16 -52.33 7.16
N PHE A 620 -15.67 -51.11 7.26
CA PHE A 620 -14.37 -50.69 6.75
C PHE A 620 -13.37 -50.54 7.90
N GLU A 621 -12.10 -50.73 7.57
CA GLU A 621 -10.95 -50.51 8.44
C GLU A 621 -9.99 -49.55 7.74
N TYR A 622 -9.45 -48.58 8.47
CA TYR A 622 -8.42 -47.67 8.00
C TYR A 622 -7.26 -47.65 9.00
N ASP A 623 -6.07 -48.02 8.54
CA ASP A 623 -4.84 -47.99 9.33
C ASP A 623 -4.08 -46.70 9.05
N ALA A 624 -4.03 -45.80 10.03
CA ALA A 624 -3.34 -44.52 9.88
C ALA A 624 -1.82 -44.70 10.02
N ASP A 625 -1.05 -44.36 9.00
CA ASP A 625 0.42 -44.35 9.02
C ASP A 625 1.01 -42.93 9.15
N PHE A 626 0.17 -41.90 9.26
CA PHE A 626 0.54 -40.51 9.55
C PHE A 626 -0.37 -39.85 10.62
N ASN A 627 0.08 -38.73 11.16
CA ASN A 627 -0.76 -37.81 11.95
C ASN A 627 -1.36 -36.77 11.02
N GLY A 628 -2.68 -36.61 11.00
CA GLY A 628 -3.35 -35.76 10.02
C GLY A 628 -4.84 -35.98 10.01
N PHE A 629 -5.45 -35.89 8.84
CA PHE A 629 -6.83 -36.27 8.62
C PHE A 629 -7.00 -36.98 7.29
N ILE A 630 -8.11 -37.72 7.19
CA ILE A 630 -8.58 -38.27 5.93
C ILE A 630 -9.94 -37.68 5.57
N ASP A 631 -10.12 -37.35 4.30
CA ASP A 631 -11.43 -37.07 3.72
C ASP A 631 -11.90 -38.33 3.00
N VAL A 632 -12.94 -38.95 3.54
CA VAL A 632 -13.57 -40.14 2.95
C VAL A 632 -14.81 -39.69 2.22
N THR A 633 -14.87 -39.89 0.91
CA THR A 633 -16.02 -39.57 0.07
C THR A 633 -16.49 -40.82 -0.67
N LEU A 634 -17.80 -41.05 -0.71
CA LEU A 634 -18.42 -42.13 -1.47
C LEU A 634 -19.57 -41.63 -2.33
N ALA A 635 -19.83 -42.36 -3.42
CA ALA A 635 -21.01 -42.16 -4.25
C ALA A 635 -22.23 -42.86 -3.63
N LYS A 636 -23.40 -42.21 -3.65
CA LYS A 636 -24.67 -42.81 -3.23
C LYS A 636 -25.83 -42.41 -4.13
N PRO A 637 -26.90 -43.23 -4.22
CA PRO A 637 -28.12 -42.84 -4.92
C PRO A 637 -28.78 -41.59 -4.28
N ALA A 638 -29.31 -40.70 -5.11
CA ALA A 638 -30.14 -39.59 -4.64
C ALA A 638 -31.42 -40.10 -3.98
N SER A 639 -31.91 -39.40 -2.95
CA SER A 639 -33.11 -39.80 -2.19
C SER A 639 -32.98 -41.11 -1.42
N THR A 640 -31.75 -41.52 -1.11
CA THR A 640 -31.45 -42.62 -0.19
C THR A 640 -30.61 -42.08 0.96
N ARG A 641 -31.03 -42.35 2.20
CA ARG A 641 -30.33 -41.94 3.42
C ARG A 641 -29.28 -42.97 3.79
N TYR A 642 -28.02 -42.57 3.69
CA TYR A 642 -26.92 -43.35 4.27
C TYR A 642 -26.55 -42.79 5.64
N HIS A 643 -25.95 -43.64 6.46
CA HIS A 643 -25.28 -43.27 7.68
C HIS A 643 -23.85 -43.82 7.62
N MET A 644 -22.88 -42.95 7.83
CA MET A 644 -21.47 -43.29 8.04
C MET A 644 -21.11 -42.95 9.47
N VAL A 645 -20.65 -43.93 10.23
CA VAL A 645 -20.26 -43.77 11.63
C VAL A 645 -18.84 -44.27 11.80
N VAL A 646 -18.00 -43.46 12.44
CA VAL A 646 -16.67 -43.87 12.89
C VAL A 646 -16.73 -44.14 14.39
N GLY A 647 -16.46 -45.38 14.76
CA GLY A 647 -16.42 -45.81 16.16
C GLY A 647 -15.05 -45.61 16.81
N PRO A 648 -14.91 -45.92 18.11
CA PRO A 648 -13.61 -46.03 18.77
C PRO A 648 -12.72 -47.12 18.08
N PRO A 649 -11.40 -47.16 18.37
CA PRO A 649 -10.42 -48.02 17.67
C PRO A 649 -10.57 -49.54 17.92
N MET A 650 -11.74 -49.99 18.39
CA MET A 650 -12.08 -51.41 18.52
C MET A 650 -13.24 -51.73 17.58
N CYS A 651 -13.00 -52.65 16.63
CA CYS A 651 -14.03 -53.10 15.72
C CYS A 651 -15.23 -53.67 16.47
N GLY A 652 -16.43 -53.33 15.99
CA GLY A 652 -17.73 -53.70 16.54
C GLY A 652 -18.28 -52.75 17.60
N GLN A 653 -17.59 -51.65 17.90
CA GLN A 653 -18.13 -50.56 18.73
C GLN A 653 -18.39 -49.33 17.87
N VAL A 654 -19.62 -48.84 17.90
CA VAL A 654 -20.05 -47.61 17.20
C VAL A 654 -20.20 -46.41 18.15
N LEU A 655 -20.16 -46.63 19.47
CA LEU A 655 -20.32 -45.58 20.49
C LEU A 655 -19.15 -45.56 21.49
N PRO A 656 -18.68 -44.37 21.93
CA PRO A 656 -19.07 -43.03 21.46
C PRO A 656 -18.62 -42.80 20.00
N GLU A 657 -19.43 -42.10 19.19
CA GLU A 657 -19.05 -41.80 17.80
C GLU A 657 -17.88 -40.80 17.78
N VAL A 658 -16.87 -41.05 16.95
CA VAL A 658 -15.82 -40.08 16.62
C VAL A 658 -16.32 -39.12 15.54
N VAL A 659 -16.98 -39.67 14.53
CA VAL A 659 -17.60 -38.95 13.41
C VAL A 659 -18.93 -39.61 13.08
N CYS A 660 -19.96 -38.82 12.78
CA CYS A 660 -21.26 -39.30 12.35
C CYS A 660 -21.82 -38.40 11.25
N VAL A 661 -22.01 -38.95 10.05
CA VAL A 661 -22.61 -38.23 8.93
C VAL A 661 -23.84 -38.96 8.42
N SER A 662 -24.90 -38.19 8.14
CA SER A 662 -26.11 -38.66 7.47
C SER A 662 -26.51 -37.69 6.38
N ASP A 663 -26.79 -38.23 5.19
CA ASP A 663 -27.21 -37.46 4.03
C ASP A 663 -28.28 -38.24 3.27
N PHE A 664 -29.34 -37.56 2.87
CA PHE A 664 -30.45 -38.10 2.07
C PHE A 664 -30.50 -37.54 0.65
N THR A 665 -30.05 -36.31 0.45
CA THR A 665 -30.29 -35.53 -0.77
C THR A 665 -29.17 -35.67 -1.79
N ASN A 666 -27.92 -35.63 -1.36
CA ASN A 666 -26.76 -35.57 -2.24
C ASN A 666 -26.46 -36.93 -2.86
N THR A 667 -25.89 -36.92 -4.07
CA THR A 667 -25.41 -38.14 -4.75
C THR A 667 -24.00 -38.55 -4.30
N THR A 668 -23.40 -37.73 -3.44
CA THR A 668 -22.13 -37.99 -2.77
C THR A 668 -22.31 -37.76 -1.28
N MET A 669 -21.56 -38.50 -0.48
CA MET A 669 -21.47 -38.32 0.96
C MET A 669 -20.02 -38.42 1.35
N GLY A 670 -19.60 -37.67 2.35
CA GLY A 670 -18.28 -37.84 2.92
C GLY A 670 -18.17 -37.29 4.32
N PHE A 671 -17.03 -37.56 4.93
CA PHE A 671 -16.64 -36.98 6.20
C PHE A 671 -15.14 -36.75 6.25
N GLN A 672 -14.73 -35.86 7.15
CA GLN A 672 -13.34 -35.69 7.53
C GLN A 672 -13.10 -36.36 8.88
N LEU A 673 -12.04 -37.16 8.99
CA LEU A 673 -11.66 -37.87 10.21
C LEU A 673 -10.22 -37.51 10.58
N PRO A 674 -9.97 -36.90 11.76
CA PRO A 674 -8.62 -36.76 12.28
C PRO A 674 -8.04 -38.14 12.63
N VAL A 675 -6.84 -38.41 12.14
CA VAL A 675 -6.13 -39.68 12.29
C VAL A 675 -4.80 -39.48 13.03
N THR A 676 -4.48 -40.43 13.88
CA THR A 676 -3.22 -40.48 14.64
C THR A 676 -2.40 -41.67 14.17
N GLN A 677 -1.13 -41.44 13.84
CA GLN A 677 -0.21 -42.46 13.34
C GLN A 677 -0.20 -43.70 14.26
N GLY A 678 -0.35 -44.88 13.66
CA GLY A 678 -0.39 -46.17 14.34
C GLY A 678 -1.75 -46.51 14.96
N SER A 679 -2.78 -45.69 14.75
CA SER A 679 -4.16 -45.99 15.16
C SER A 679 -4.98 -46.57 14.01
N THR A 680 -5.84 -47.52 14.33
CA THR A 680 -6.79 -48.13 13.39
C THR A 680 -8.19 -47.58 13.66
N TYR A 681 -8.90 -47.19 12.61
CA TYR A 681 -10.25 -46.64 12.65
C TYR A 681 -11.22 -47.57 11.93
N PHE A 682 -12.40 -47.78 12.52
CA PHE A 682 -13.45 -48.60 11.91
C PHE A 682 -14.62 -47.71 11.48
N VAL A 683 -14.99 -47.82 10.21
CA VAL A 683 -16.08 -47.05 9.61
C VAL A 683 -17.23 -47.99 9.27
N TYR A 684 -18.43 -47.67 9.72
CA TYR A 684 -19.63 -48.46 9.51
C TYR A 684 -20.57 -47.71 8.57
N LEU A 685 -20.98 -48.36 7.49
CA LEU A 685 -21.87 -47.81 6.47
C LEU A 685 -23.17 -48.61 6.39
N VAL A 686 -24.31 -47.91 6.42
CA VAL A 686 -25.64 -48.53 6.30
C VAL A 686 -26.62 -47.62 5.56
N ASP A 687 -27.52 -48.23 4.77
CA ASP A 687 -28.70 -47.56 4.21
C ASP A 687 -29.89 -47.69 5.18
N SER A 688 -30.37 -46.57 5.71
CA SER A 688 -31.49 -46.57 6.66
C SER A 688 -32.86 -46.31 6.01
N THR A 689 -32.95 -46.19 4.69
CA THR A 689 -34.19 -45.81 3.98
C THR A 689 -34.95 -47.02 3.44
N SER A 690 -34.24 -47.99 2.85
CA SER A 690 -34.87 -49.09 2.11
C SER A 690 -35.09 -50.36 2.93
N GLY A 691 -34.24 -50.58 3.94
CA GLY A 691 -34.36 -51.70 4.84
C GLY A 691 -33.93 -53.08 4.34
N THR A 692 -33.47 -53.16 3.09
CA THR A 692 -32.94 -54.37 2.44
C THR A 692 -31.95 -53.96 1.36
N ASN A 693 -30.80 -54.65 1.27
CA ASN A 693 -29.61 -54.29 0.48
C ASN A 693 -29.86 -53.52 -0.86
N PRO A 694 -29.54 -52.22 -0.91
CA PRO A 694 -29.20 -51.56 -2.17
C PRO A 694 -28.00 -50.63 -1.97
N LEU A 695 -27.07 -50.95 -1.05
CA LEU A 695 -25.74 -50.35 -1.17
C LEU A 695 -25.23 -50.80 -2.56
N PRO A 696 -24.78 -49.87 -3.43
CA PRO A 696 -24.22 -50.22 -4.72
C PRO A 696 -23.01 -51.14 -4.52
N ASP A 697 -23.06 -52.32 -5.14
CA ASP A 697 -21.93 -53.22 -5.28
C ASP A 697 -21.53 -53.25 -6.77
N PRO A 698 -20.31 -52.81 -7.12
CA PRO A 698 -19.26 -52.31 -6.20
C PRO A 698 -19.52 -50.88 -5.69
N LEU A 699 -18.87 -50.52 -4.57
CA LEU A 699 -18.90 -49.19 -3.97
C LEU A 699 -17.64 -48.41 -4.35
N ASP A 700 -17.84 -47.22 -4.92
CA ASP A 700 -16.74 -46.28 -5.19
C ASP A 700 -16.50 -45.40 -3.96
N VAL A 701 -15.27 -45.45 -3.44
CA VAL A 701 -14.81 -44.69 -2.27
C VAL A 701 -13.49 -44.01 -2.60
N THR A 702 -13.45 -42.69 -2.41
CA THR A 702 -12.23 -41.89 -2.49
C THR A 702 -11.78 -41.55 -1.07
N VAL A 703 -10.50 -41.80 -0.78
CA VAL A 703 -9.85 -41.40 0.48
C VAL A 703 -8.73 -40.43 0.15
N VAL A 704 -8.80 -39.19 0.65
CA VAL A 704 -7.72 -38.21 0.51
C VAL A 704 -7.03 -38.04 1.85
N GLU A 705 -5.72 -38.25 1.87
CA GLU A 705 -4.89 -38.15 3.08
C GLU A 705 -4.20 -36.80 3.14
N THR A 706 -4.31 -36.10 4.26
CA THR A 706 -3.61 -34.83 4.51
C THR A 706 -2.80 -34.91 5.79
N SER A 707 -1.47 -34.89 5.66
CA SER A 707 -0.58 -34.94 6.81
C SER A 707 -0.50 -33.61 7.55
N CYS A 708 -0.51 -33.64 8.89
CA CYS A 708 -0.21 -32.46 9.70
C CYS A 708 1.18 -31.89 9.40
N ALA A 709 2.13 -32.71 8.94
CA ALA A 709 3.47 -32.27 8.59
C ALA A 709 3.50 -31.38 7.33
N THR A 710 2.46 -31.44 6.50
CA THR A 710 2.33 -30.65 5.27
C THR A 710 1.46 -29.40 5.45
N ILE A 711 0.79 -29.25 6.61
CA ILE A 711 -0.03 -28.07 6.88
C ILE A 711 0.91 -26.90 7.23
N PRO A 712 0.87 -25.80 6.48
CA PRO A 712 1.68 -24.63 6.80
C PRO A 712 1.23 -24.03 8.15
N PRO A 713 2.15 -23.48 8.95
CA PRO A 713 1.81 -22.82 10.19
C PRO A 713 0.87 -21.63 9.93
N VAL A 714 -0.14 -21.49 10.78
CA VAL A 714 -1.04 -20.33 10.70
C VAL A 714 -0.30 -19.08 11.16
N THR A 715 -0.29 -18.09 10.29
CA THR A 715 0.38 -16.80 10.49
C THR A 715 -0.65 -15.67 10.42
N LEU A 716 -0.33 -14.54 11.05
CA LEU A 716 -1.09 -13.31 10.87
C LEU A 716 -0.81 -12.77 9.47
N VAL A 717 -1.87 -12.49 8.71
CA VAL A 717 -1.82 -11.89 7.37
C VAL A 717 -1.97 -10.38 7.47
N SER A 718 -2.94 -9.91 8.24
CA SER A 718 -3.18 -8.49 8.43
C SER A 718 -3.88 -8.20 9.76
N SER A 719 -3.84 -6.94 10.18
CA SER A 719 -4.60 -6.44 11.31
C SER A 719 -5.23 -5.08 11.00
N VAL A 720 -6.35 -4.81 11.65
CA VAL A 720 -6.96 -3.48 11.73
C VAL A 720 -7.12 -3.18 13.23
N PRO A 721 -6.47 -2.15 13.79
CA PRO A 721 -5.52 -1.25 13.13
C PRO A 721 -4.26 -1.99 12.65
N SER A 722 -3.63 -1.48 11.60
CA SER A 722 -2.38 -2.04 11.08
C SER A 722 -1.23 -1.77 12.05
N SER A 723 -0.22 -2.63 12.08
CA SER A 723 0.91 -2.43 13.00
C SER A 723 1.61 -1.09 12.73
N GLY A 724 1.98 -0.36 13.78
CA GLY A 724 2.62 0.95 13.70
C GLY A 724 1.66 2.12 13.44
N THR A 725 0.37 1.86 13.20
CA THR A 725 -0.59 2.95 12.90
C THR A 725 -1.01 3.70 14.15
N ALA A 726 -1.35 4.98 13.96
CA ALA A 726 -1.97 5.81 14.98
C ALA A 726 -3.48 5.85 14.74
N VAL A 727 -4.27 5.52 15.75
CA VAL A 727 -5.74 5.47 15.68
C VAL A 727 -6.35 6.65 16.42
N SER A 728 -7.22 7.39 15.74
CA SER A 728 -7.96 8.54 16.28
C SER A 728 -9.17 8.14 17.14
N ASP A 729 -9.14 6.93 17.70
CA ASP A 729 -10.16 6.34 18.56
C ASP A 729 -9.48 5.72 19.79
N TRP A 730 -10.04 5.97 20.97
CA TRP A 730 -9.56 5.42 22.25
C TRP A 730 -10.05 4.00 22.49
N LEU A 731 -11.06 3.54 21.72
CA LEU A 731 -11.74 2.26 21.87
C LEU A 731 -11.73 1.44 20.57
N PRO A 732 -10.59 1.36 19.84
CA PRO A 732 -10.57 0.82 18.49
C PRO A 732 -10.89 -0.69 18.51
N SER A 733 -11.82 -1.11 17.65
CA SER A 733 -11.99 -2.53 17.33
C SER A 733 -10.71 -3.09 16.73
N VAL A 734 -10.26 -4.25 17.21
CA VAL A 734 -9.06 -4.94 16.72
C VAL A 734 -9.50 -6.17 15.93
N ALA A 735 -9.35 -6.12 14.60
CA ALA A 735 -9.55 -7.27 13.72
C ALA A 735 -8.20 -7.89 13.35
N LEU A 736 -8.07 -9.20 13.52
CA LEU A 736 -6.90 -10.00 13.16
C LEU A 736 -7.28 -10.98 12.07
N THR A 737 -6.59 -10.92 10.93
CA THR A 737 -6.78 -11.82 9.79
C THR A 737 -5.62 -12.81 9.73
N PHE A 738 -5.92 -14.10 9.73
CA PHE A 738 -4.96 -15.20 9.70
C PHE A 738 -4.95 -15.91 8.34
N SER A 739 -3.84 -16.59 8.03
CA SER A 739 -3.65 -17.31 6.77
C SER A 739 -4.53 -18.56 6.62
N ALA A 740 -5.07 -19.07 7.73
CA ALA A 740 -6.06 -20.14 7.78
C ALA A 740 -6.96 -19.98 9.00
N ALA A 741 -8.00 -20.83 9.09
CA ALA A 741 -8.96 -20.79 10.18
C ALA A 741 -8.30 -21.02 11.55
N VAL A 742 -8.81 -20.33 12.58
CA VAL A 742 -8.41 -20.52 13.99
C VAL A 742 -9.57 -21.15 14.75
N GLN A 743 -9.29 -22.02 15.73
CA GLN A 743 -10.33 -22.55 16.61
C GLN A 743 -11.06 -21.44 17.37
N THR A 744 -12.38 -21.51 17.39
CA THR A 744 -13.21 -20.41 17.93
C THR A 744 -13.40 -20.47 19.45
N ASN A 745 -12.89 -21.50 20.12
CA ASN A 745 -13.13 -21.78 21.53
C ASN A 745 -11.86 -22.14 22.31
N VAL A 746 -10.67 -21.91 21.75
CA VAL A 746 -9.38 -22.23 22.38
C VAL A 746 -8.44 -21.04 22.29
N GLY A 747 -7.90 -20.65 23.45
CA GLY A 747 -6.90 -19.60 23.59
C GLY A 747 -7.45 -18.23 23.98
N THR A 748 -6.54 -17.26 24.10
CA THR A 748 -6.84 -15.90 24.56
C THR A 748 -6.15 -14.85 23.69
N ILE A 749 -6.79 -13.69 23.54
CA ILE A 749 -6.21 -12.48 22.94
C ILE A 749 -6.06 -11.43 24.05
N THR A 750 -4.91 -10.76 24.12
CA THR A 750 -4.61 -9.72 25.11
C THR A 750 -4.13 -8.44 24.44
N LEU A 751 -4.77 -7.33 24.80
CA LEU A 751 -4.42 -5.97 24.39
C LEU A 751 -3.75 -5.26 25.57
N THR A 752 -2.52 -4.78 25.39
CA THR A 752 -1.71 -4.17 26.47
C THR A 752 -1.25 -2.77 26.06
N GLY A 753 -1.83 -1.74 26.68
CA GLY A 753 -1.41 -0.34 26.54
C GLY A 753 -0.20 -0.02 27.41
N SER A 754 0.73 0.77 26.86
CA SER A 754 2.00 1.13 27.50
C SER A 754 1.88 1.97 28.77
N LEU A 755 0.73 2.61 29.03
CA LEU A 755 0.46 3.40 30.25
C LEU A 755 -0.47 2.66 31.24
N GLY A 756 -0.64 1.35 31.07
CA GLY A 756 -1.18 0.43 32.07
C GLY A 756 -2.60 -0.08 31.83
N THR A 757 -3.17 0.07 30.65
CA THR A 757 -4.46 -0.55 30.30
C THR A 757 -4.23 -1.95 29.70
N THR A 758 -4.55 -3.01 30.43
CA THR A 758 -4.47 -4.40 29.92
C THR A 758 -5.85 -5.04 29.93
N GLN A 759 -6.25 -5.62 28.80
CA GLN A 759 -7.53 -6.32 28.62
C GLN A 759 -7.29 -7.67 27.96
N THR A 760 -7.87 -8.75 28.50
CA THR A 760 -7.73 -10.12 28.00
C THR A 760 -9.08 -10.74 27.68
N TYR A 761 -9.18 -11.40 26.53
CA TYR A 761 -10.40 -11.98 25.99
C TYR A 761 -10.20 -13.48 25.75
N ASP A 762 -11.04 -14.29 26.38
CA ASP A 762 -11.08 -15.75 26.20
C ASP A 762 -12.05 -16.11 25.07
N LEU A 763 -11.56 -16.83 24.07
CA LEU A 763 -12.34 -17.15 22.86
C LEU A 763 -13.58 -17.99 23.15
N ALA A 764 -13.56 -18.82 24.20
CA ALA A 764 -14.68 -19.69 24.54
C ALA A 764 -15.83 -18.96 25.25
N THR A 765 -15.56 -17.81 25.89
CA THR A 765 -16.50 -17.19 26.84
C THR A 765 -16.77 -15.71 26.60
N SER A 766 -15.90 -15.00 25.87
CA SER A 766 -16.03 -13.56 25.69
C SER A 766 -17.06 -13.20 24.60
N PRO A 767 -18.16 -12.49 24.92
CA PRO A 767 -19.11 -12.02 23.91
C PRO A 767 -18.57 -10.84 23.07
N LEU A 768 -17.40 -10.30 23.44
CA LEU A 768 -16.73 -9.21 22.73
C LEU A 768 -15.77 -9.69 21.64
N VAL A 769 -15.66 -11.01 21.45
CA VAL A 769 -14.91 -11.64 20.37
C VAL A 769 -15.91 -12.20 19.35
N THR A 770 -15.70 -11.87 18.08
CA THR A 770 -16.51 -12.36 16.97
C THR A 770 -15.63 -12.95 15.89
N PHE A 771 -16.17 -13.91 15.12
CA PHE A 771 -15.46 -14.62 14.06
C PHE A 771 -16.16 -14.39 12.71
N GLY A 772 -15.35 -14.23 11.66
CA GLY A 772 -15.84 -14.28 10.29
C GLY A 772 -16.35 -15.67 9.90
N THR A 773 -17.05 -15.79 8.76
CA THR A 773 -17.68 -17.04 8.30
C THR A 773 -16.69 -18.19 8.05
N SER A 774 -15.43 -17.88 7.74
CA SER A 774 -14.34 -18.83 7.54
C SER A 774 -13.48 -19.05 8.79
N ASN A 775 -13.78 -18.37 9.91
CA ASN A 775 -12.94 -18.32 11.12
C ASN A 775 -11.48 -17.87 10.87
N THR A 776 -11.19 -17.24 9.74
CA THR A 776 -9.87 -16.65 9.43
C THR A 776 -9.73 -15.22 9.97
N VAL A 777 -10.84 -14.57 10.32
CA VAL A 777 -10.88 -13.23 10.90
C VAL A 777 -11.42 -13.31 12.33
N VAL A 778 -10.67 -12.79 13.29
CA VAL A 778 -11.05 -12.66 14.70
C VAL A 778 -11.13 -11.18 15.05
N THR A 779 -12.31 -10.70 15.45
CA THR A 779 -12.51 -9.29 15.82
C THR A 779 -12.76 -9.18 17.33
N VAL A 780 -11.98 -8.33 17.98
CA VAL A 780 -12.08 -8.00 19.41
C VAL A 780 -12.57 -6.56 19.55
N ASN A 781 -13.70 -6.37 20.23
CA ASN A 781 -14.19 -5.04 20.59
C ASN A 781 -13.78 -4.73 22.05
N PRO A 782 -12.89 -3.75 22.30
CA PRO A 782 -12.40 -3.51 23.64
C PRO A 782 -13.53 -3.14 24.62
N ALA A 783 -13.39 -3.52 25.89
CA ALA A 783 -14.43 -3.27 26.90
C ALA A 783 -14.29 -1.89 27.54
N GLN A 784 -13.08 -1.32 27.51
CA GLN A 784 -12.69 -0.04 28.09
C GLN A 784 -11.75 0.70 27.14
N PRO A 785 -11.75 2.04 27.16
CA PRO A 785 -10.80 2.83 26.38
C PRO A 785 -9.36 2.69 26.86
N PHE A 786 -8.44 2.75 25.90
CA PHE A 786 -7.02 2.98 26.11
C PHE A 786 -6.76 4.44 26.50
N ARG A 787 -5.55 4.81 26.88
CA ARG A 787 -5.17 6.19 27.28
C ARG A 787 -4.44 6.92 26.16
N SER A 788 -4.47 8.24 26.22
CA SER A 788 -3.84 9.17 25.27
C SER A 788 -2.34 8.94 25.29
N GLY A 789 -1.72 8.84 24.12
CA GLY A 789 -0.30 8.57 24.00
C GLY A 789 0.11 7.15 24.36
N GLU A 790 -0.84 6.21 24.56
CA GLU A 790 -0.49 4.80 24.72
C GLU A 790 -0.12 4.16 23.40
N THR A 791 0.87 3.27 23.46
CA THR A 791 1.08 2.25 22.42
C THR A 791 0.44 0.96 22.92
N VAL A 792 -0.55 0.47 22.20
CA VAL A 792 -1.24 -0.79 22.46
C VAL A 792 -0.52 -1.91 21.74
N THR A 793 -0.12 -2.93 22.49
CA THR A 793 0.46 -4.17 21.97
C THR A 793 -0.61 -5.26 21.96
N VAL A 794 -0.78 -5.92 20.82
CA VAL A 794 -1.67 -7.07 20.66
C VAL A 794 -0.86 -8.36 20.78
N SER A 795 -1.37 -9.29 21.58
CA SER A 795 -0.75 -10.60 21.80
C SER A 795 -1.81 -11.68 21.96
N TRP A 796 -1.42 -12.94 21.81
CA TRP A 796 -2.31 -14.08 22.02
C TRP A 796 -1.57 -15.27 22.61
N SER A 797 -2.33 -16.19 23.20
CA SER A 797 -1.82 -17.42 23.81
C SER A 797 -2.78 -18.57 23.59
N GLY A 798 -2.25 -19.73 23.20
CA GLY A 798 -3.03 -20.96 23.04
C GLY A 798 -3.95 -21.00 21.83
N LEU A 799 -3.86 -20.02 20.90
CA LEU A 799 -4.55 -20.10 19.61
C LEU A 799 -3.97 -21.27 18.82
N VAL A 800 -4.84 -22.09 18.24
CA VAL A 800 -4.48 -23.25 17.43
C VAL A 800 -5.35 -23.32 16.18
N GLU A 801 -4.83 -23.94 15.13
CA GLU A 801 -5.64 -24.30 13.96
C GLU A 801 -6.58 -25.48 14.26
N PRO A 802 -7.74 -25.56 13.58
CA PRO A 802 -8.81 -26.49 13.96
C PRO A 802 -8.57 -27.96 13.65
N LEU A 803 -7.65 -28.31 12.76
CA LEU A 803 -7.47 -29.65 12.21
C LEU A 803 -6.41 -30.45 12.99
N CYS A 804 -5.19 -29.93 13.10
CA CYS A 804 -4.05 -30.61 13.72
C CYS A 804 -3.64 -30.02 15.08
N GLY A 805 -4.33 -28.96 15.55
CA GLY A 805 -4.03 -28.30 16.82
C GLY A 805 -2.67 -27.58 16.83
N THR A 806 -2.12 -27.27 15.65
CA THR A 806 -0.86 -26.55 15.52
C THR A 806 -1.00 -25.14 16.08
N ALA A 807 -0.04 -24.71 16.91
CA ALA A 807 -0.08 -23.39 17.52
C ALA A 807 0.04 -22.29 16.46
N VAL A 808 -0.82 -21.27 16.56
CA VAL A 808 -0.69 -20.04 15.77
C VAL A 808 0.54 -19.30 16.25
N ALA A 809 1.49 -19.04 15.34
CA ALA A 809 2.75 -18.41 15.69
C ALA A 809 2.54 -17.02 16.28
N ALA A 810 3.35 -16.65 17.28
CA ALA A 810 3.36 -15.28 17.79
C ALA A 810 3.95 -14.33 16.73
N VAL A 811 3.43 -13.11 16.66
CA VAL A 811 3.97 -12.07 15.76
C VAL A 811 5.31 -11.56 16.28
N SER A 812 6.30 -11.49 15.40
CA SER A 812 7.59 -10.86 15.65
C SER A 812 7.96 -10.00 14.43
N PRO A 813 8.04 -8.66 14.56
CA PRO A 813 7.85 -7.88 15.79
C PRO A 813 6.41 -7.93 16.32
N ALA A 814 6.22 -7.59 17.60
CA ALA A 814 4.89 -7.59 18.21
C ALA A 814 3.98 -6.59 17.49
N LEU A 815 2.73 -6.98 17.23
CA LEU A 815 1.72 -6.10 16.65
C LEU A 815 1.43 -4.95 17.62
N THR A 816 1.67 -3.71 17.18
CA THR A 816 1.42 -2.50 17.99
C THR A 816 0.65 -1.45 17.21
N PHE A 817 -0.13 -0.62 17.89
CA PHE A 817 -0.70 0.62 17.33
C PHE A 817 -0.72 1.68 18.42
N SER A 818 -0.75 2.96 18.06
CA SER A 818 -0.70 4.07 19.01
C SER A 818 -2.03 4.79 19.09
N ILE A 819 -2.43 5.15 20.30
CA ILE A 819 -3.45 6.17 20.53
C ILE A 819 -2.70 7.50 20.59
N PRO A 820 -2.84 8.41 19.61
CA PRO A 820 -2.19 9.71 19.64
C PRO A 820 -2.50 10.45 20.94
N ALA A 821 -1.58 11.33 21.34
CA ALA A 821 -1.94 12.34 22.32
C ALA A 821 -3.02 13.24 21.69
N ALA A 822 -4.25 13.18 22.19
CA ALA A 822 -5.32 14.05 21.72
C ALA A 822 -4.92 15.53 21.89
N PRO A 823 -5.06 16.37 20.84
CA PRO A 823 -4.73 17.80 20.92
C PRO A 823 -5.66 18.55 21.90
N CYS A 824 -6.84 18.00 22.16
CA CYS A 824 -7.82 18.48 23.13
C CYS A 824 -7.79 17.62 24.41
N THR A 825 -7.61 18.25 25.55
CA THR A 825 -7.72 17.59 26.87
C THR A 825 -8.81 18.29 27.68
N PRO A 826 -9.79 17.55 28.25
CA PRO A 826 -10.83 18.14 29.10
C PRO A 826 -10.25 19.07 30.17
N GLY A 827 -10.75 20.31 30.23
CA GLY A 827 -10.29 21.34 31.17
C GLY A 827 -8.98 22.06 30.78
N VAL A 828 -8.44 21.83 29.58
CA VAL A 828 -7.24 22.51 29.04
C VAL A 828 -7.66 23.40 27.86
N ASN A 829 -6.98 24.55 27.67
CA ASN A 829 -7.20 25.48 26.55
C ASN A 829 -8.65 25.92 26.33
N GLY A 830 -9.42 26.09 27.40
CA GLY A 830 -10.82 26.52 27.31
C GLY A 830 -11.81 25.39 27.02
N MET A 831 -11.35 24.16 26.80
CA MET A 831 -12.22 22.99 26.72
C MET A 831 -12.93 22.76 28.06
N ILE A 832 -14.22 22.38 27.98
CA ILE A 832 -15.03 21.99 29.13
C ILE A 832 -14.29 20.92 29.96
N GLY A 833 -14.35 21.05 31.28
CA GLY A 833 -13.78 20.10 32.23
C GLY A 833 -14.70 18.93 32.55
N GLY A 834 -14.24 18.04 33.43
CA GLY A 834 -14.96 16.82 33.79
C GLY A 834 -15.94 16.93 34.97
N ASN A 835 -16.26 18.14 35.45
CA ASN A 835 -17.00 18.30 36.70
C ASN A 835 -18.51 18.29 36.46
N ILE A 836 -19.15 17.15 36.72
CA ILE A 836 -20.58 16.94 36.49
C ILE A 836 -21.39 17.27 37.76
N THR A 837 -22.34 18.19 37.64
CA THR A 837 -23.32 18.53 38.68
C THR A 837 -24.74 18.16 38.21
N ARG A 838 -25.45 17.34 38.98
CA ARG A 838 -26.86 17.00 38.75
C ARG A 838 -27.77 17.89 39.61
N ILE A 839 -28.76 18.52 38.98
CA ILE A 839 -29.65 19.51 39.60
C ILE A 839 -31.10 19.02 39.47
N PRO A 840 -31.74 18.60 40.58
CA PRO A 840 -33.13 18.19 40.55
C PRO A 840 -34.04 19.36 40.14
N THR A 841 -34.88 19.15 39.11
CA THR A 841 -35.74 20.20 38.56
C THR A 841 -37.04 20.37 39.35
N GLY A 842 -37.53 19.30 39.98
CA GLY A 842 -38.78 19.28 40.73
C GLY A 842 -40.05 19.24 39.87
N LEU A 843 -39.92 19.03 38.56
CA LEU A 843 -41.04 18.81 37.64
C LEU A 843 -41.77 17.50 37.96
N ARG A 844 -43.10 17.51 37.89
CA ARG A 844 -43.94 16.32 38.19
C ARG A 844 -44.24 15.46 36.97
N THR A 845 -44.02 16.01 35.78
CA THR A 845 -44.18 15.36 34.48
C THR A 845 -42.82 15.34 33.81
N ALA A 846 -42.49 14.24 33.12
CA ALA A 846 -41.26 14.13 32.34
C ALA A 846 -41.19 15.25 31.29
N PHE A 847 -39.98 15.70 30.96
CA PHE A 847 -39.75 16.66 29.89
C PHE A 847 -40.29 16.11 28.56
N THR A 848 -40.94 16.95 27.74
CA THR A 848 -40.76 16.81 26.30
C THR A 848 -39.51 17.60 25.98
N GLU A 849 -38.37 16.93 25.95
CA GLU A 849 -37.08 17.54 25.65
C GLU A 849 -36.77 17.30 24.18
N TYR A 850 -36.52 18.40 23.47
CA TYR A 850 -35.92 18.38 22.14
C TYR A 850 -34.71 19.31 22.06
N TYR A 851 -34.68 20.35 22.88
CA TYR A 851 -33.57 21.31 22.93
C TYR A 851 -33.27 21.76 24.36
N VAL A 852 -31.99 22.08 24.57
CA VAL A 852 -31.45 22.75 25.76
C VAL A 852 -30.59 23.89 25.26
N GLU A 853 -30.91 25.12 25.64
CA GLU A 853 -30.18 26.32 25.20
C GLU A 853 -29.86 27.23 26.38
N ALA A 854 -28.67 27.82 26.39
CA ALA A 854 -28.26 28.76 27.43
C ALA A 854 -28.08 30.15 26.82
N ASP A 855 -28.55 31.20 27.50
CA ASP A 855 -28.22 32.56 27.07
C ASP A 855 -26.74 32.89 27.29
N GLU A 856 -26.28 34.04 26.78
CA GLU A 856 -24.90 34.49 26.98
C GLU A 856 -24.71 35.32 28.27
N ASP A 857 -25.76 35.56 29.06
CA ASP A 857 -25.62 36.24 30.35
C ASP A 857 -25.07 35.23 31.38
N PRO A 858 -23.90 35.47 32.01
CA PRO A 858 -23.36 34.58 33.03
C PRO A 858 -24.35 34.29 34.18
N ASN A 859 -25.28 35.20 34.44
CA ASN A 859 -26.30 35.12 35.48
C ASN A 859 -27.72 34.91 34.93
N GLY A 860 -27.85 34.63 33.64
CA GLY A 860 -29.12 34.45 32.96
C GLY A 860 -29.73 33.06 33.18
N TRP A 861 -30.20 32.48 32.09
CA TRP A 861 -31.10 31.34 32.10
C TRP A 861 -30.66 30.24 31.15
N VAL A 862 -31.02 29.01 31.52
CA VAL A 862 -31.01 27.83 30.67
C VAL A 862 -32.45 27.50 30.32
N TYR A 863 -32.75 27.40 29.03
CA TYR A 863 -34.05 27.12 28.47
C TYR A 863 -34.10 25.65 28.08
N VAL A 864 -35.17 24.97 28.47
CA VAL A 864 -35.41 23.56 28.20
C VAL A 864 -36.83 23.42 27.70
N GLY A 865 -37.01 22.79 26.55
CA GLY A 865 -38.35 22.67 26.00
C GLY A 865 -38.46 21.70 24.83
N GLY A 866 -39.67 21.69 24.28
CA GLY A 866 -40.07 20.87 23.16
C GLY A 866 -41.39 21.34 22.60
N THR A 867 -42.10 20.45 21.90
CA THR A 867 -43.29 20.81 21.12
C THR A 867 -44.48 21.31 21.94
N ALA A 868 -44.51 21.02 23.25
CA ALA A 868 -45.66 21.27 24.11
C ALA A 868 -45.37 22.15 25.34
N ASN A 869 -44.11 22.39 25.68
CA ASN A 869 -43.72 23.10 26.90
C ASN A 869 -42.35 23.78 26.75
N LEU A 870 -42.20 24.96 27.33
CA LEU A 870 -40.93 25.68 27.44
C LEU A 870 -40.70 26.10 28.90
N TYR A 871 -39.58 25.66 29.46
CA TYR A 871 -39.14 26.00 30.81
C TYR A 871 -37.87 26.83 30.76
N ARG A 872 -37.64 27.64 31.80
CA ARG A 872 -36.31 28.21 32.06
C ARG A 872 -35.85 28.02 33.49
N PHE A 873 -34.54 27.80 33.64
CA PHE A 873 -33.84 27.57 34.89
C PHE A 873 -32.78 28.64 35.09
N SER A 874 -32.75 29.28 36.26
CA SER A 874 -31.72 30.28 36.57
C SER A 874 -30.37 29.58 36.67
N LYS A 875 -29.35 30.12 35.99
CA LYS A 875 -27.96 29.63 36.11
C LYS A 875 -27.43 29.76 37.55
N GLN A 876 -27.97 30.70 38.31
CA GLN A 876 -27.66 30.91 39.73
C GLN A 876 -28.40 29.95 40.68
N GLY A 877 -29.28 29.09 40.15
CA GLY A 877 -30.16 28.23 40.93
C GLY A 877 -31.45 28.92 41.38
N GLY A 878 -32.45 28.11 41.76
CA GLY A 878 -33.79 28.57 42.13
C GLY A 878 -34.88 27.62 41.61
N LEU A 879 -36.14 28.04 41.73
CA LEU A 879 -37.25 27.35 41.08
C LEU A 879 -37.26 27.67 39.59
N PHE A 880 -37.59 26.67 38.77
CA PHE A 880 -37.83 26.88 37.34
C PHE A 880 -39.04 27.77 37.10
N GLN A 881 -39.12 28.35 35.91
CA GLN A 881 -40.31 29.05 35.43
C GLN A 881 -40.88 28.30 34.23
N ASP A 882 -42.16 27.98 34.33
CA ASP A 882 -43.00 27.55 33.20
C ASP A 882 -43.34 28.81 32.39
N ILE A 883 -42.92 28.83 31.13
CA ILE A 883 -43.02 30.02 30.29
C ILE A 883 -44.46 30.27 29.85
N GLU A 884 -45.22 29.21 29.61
CA GLU A 884 -46.64 29.26 29.28
C GLU A 884 -47.45 29.90 30.41
N ASP A 885 -47.09 29.64 31.67
CA ASP A 885 -47.73 30.24 32.85
C ASP A 885 -47.40 31.75 33.02
N VAL A 886 -46.20 32.19 32.66
CA VAL A 886 -45.79 33.60 32.78
C VAL A 886 -46.08 34.43 31.53
N SER A 887 -46.44 33.78 30.41
CA SER A 887 -46.88 34.42 29.17
C SER A 887 -48.22 35.13 29.36
N ARG A 888 -48.22 36.47 29.22
CA ARG A 888 -49.45 37.28 29.28
C ARG A 888 -50.31 37.16 28.01
N SER A 889 -49.80 36.51 26.98
CA SER A 889 -50.41 36.37 25.64
C SER A 889 -51.22 35.08 25.44
N GLY A 890 -51.29 34.20 26.44
CA GLY A 890 -51.86 32.86 26.30
C GLY A 890 -50.80 31.79 25.97
N PRO A 891 -51.21 30.53 25.74
CA PRO A 891 -50.28 29.44 25.44
C PRO A 891 -49.48 29.74 24.19
N ILE A 892 -48.17 29.49 24.25
CA ILE A 892 -47.27 29.62 23.11
C ILE A 892 -47.46 28.37 22.26
N SER A 893 -48.02 28.52 21.07
CA SER A 893 -48.17 27.42 20.10
C SER A 893 -46.95 27.35 19.18
N LEU A 894 -46.63 26.18 18.62
CA LEU A 894 -45.56 26.02 17.63
C LEU A 894 -44.14 26.21 18.23
N LEU A 895 -43.89 25.60 19.39
CA LEU A 895 -42.55 25.60 20.03
C LEU A 895 -41.54 24.70 19.33
N GLY A 896 -42.00 23.74 18.52
CA GLY A 896 -41.17 22.90 17.66
C GLY A 896 -40.13 22.03 18.38
N TYR A 897 -39.08 21.64 17.65
CA TYR A 897 -38.04 20.69 18.10
C TYR A 897 -36.65 21.31 18.17
N SER A 898 -36.50 22.60 17.89
CA SER A 898 -35.23 23.30 18.02
C SER A 898 -35.43 24.74 18.49
N ALA A 899 -34.45 25.23 19.25
CA ALA A 899 -34.42 26.60 19.73
C ALA A 899 -33.03 27.21 19.54
N LEU A 900 -32.97 28.54 19.60
CA LEU A 900 -31.74 29.32 19.62
C LEU A 900 -31.95 30.50 20.56
N VAL A 901 -30.94 30.82 21.36
CA VAL A 901 -30.88 32.05 22.14
C VAL A 901 -29.76 32.92 21.59
N ASP A 902 -30.10 34.13 21.16
CA ASP A 902 -29.12 35.12 20.69
C ASP A 902 -29.40 36.46 21.39
N GLY A 903 -28.42 36.89 22.19
CA GLY A 903 -28.57 38.00 23.14
C GLY A 903 -29.79 37.82 24.05
N GLY A 904 -30.72 38.77 24.01
CA GLY A 904 -31.97 38.71 24.77
C GLY A 904 -33.12 38.00 24.04
N SER A 905 -32.93 37.50 22.83
CA SER A 905 -34.02 36.90 22.06
C SER A 905 -34.01 35.38 22.15
N VAL A 906 -35.18 34.78 22.38
CA VAL A 906 -35.37 33.33 22.30
C VAL A 906 -36.16 33.03 21.04
N TYR A 907 -35.60 32.19 20.19
CA TYR A 907 -36.19 31.75 18.94
C TYR A 907 -36.54 30.27 19.03
N VAL A 908 -37.69 29.90 18.48
CA VAL A 908 -38.15 28.52 18.35
C VAL A 908 -38.54 28.26 16.90
N LEU A 909 -38.28 27.04 16.45
CA LEU A 909 -38.47 26.63 15.07
C LEU A 909 -39.43 25.45 15.01
N ASP A 910 -40.59 25.65 14.37
CA ASP A 910 -41.59 24.61 14.14
C ASP A 910 -41.33 23.85 12.85
N ASP A 911 -41.13 22.54 13.00
CA ASP A 911 -40.87 21.57 11.93
C ASP A 911 -42.12 20.72 11.58
N THR A 912 -43.21 20.81 12.35
CA THR A 912 -44.36 19.87 12.22
C THR A 912 -45.35 20.20 11.10
N THR A 913 -45.07 21.21 10.27
CA THR A 913 -46.01 21.64 9.22
C THR A 913 -45.94 20.80 7.93
N SER A 914 -45.58 19.51 8.03
CA SER A 914 -45.47 18.60 6.87
C SER A 914 -46.80 18.00 6.37
N THR A 915 -47.95 18.31 6.97
CA THR A 915 -49.23 17.66 6.59
C THR A 915 -50.31 18.54 5.94
N THR A 916 -50.14 19.86 5.83
CA THR A 916 -51.11 20.72 5.11
C THR A 916 -50.43 21.83 4.29
N LEU A 917 -50.59 21.79 2.97
CA LEU A 917 -50.10 22.81 2.05
C LEU A 917 -50.86 24.16 2.17
N PRO A 918 -50.17 25.31 1.97
CA PRO A 918 -48.74 25.43 1.69
C PRO A 918 -47.90 25.29 2.96
N ILE A 919 -46.86 24.44 2.90
CA ILE A 919 -45.86 24.27 3.95
C ILE A 919 -45.11 25.59 4.07
N THR A 920 -45.19 26.24 5.22
CA THR A 920 -44.31 27.36 5.56
C THR A 920 -43.70 27.01 6.90
N GLY A 921 -42.44 26.53 6.92
CA GLY A 921 -41.65 26.60 8.14
C GLY A 921 -41.71 28.04 8.67
N ARG A 922 -41.78 28.21 9.99
CA ARG A 922 -41.75 29.53 10.62
C ARG A 922 -40.73 29.52 11.74
N LEU A 923 -39.73 30.39 11.60
CA LEU A 923 -38.91 30.75 12.74
C LEU A 923 -39.64 31.82 13.53
N THR A 924 -39.82 31.56 14.81
CA THR A 924 -40.65 32.36 15.69
C THR A 924 -39.79 32.91 16.82
N ARG A 925 -39.86 34.22 17.07
CA ARG A 925 -39.29 34.83 18.26
C ARG A 925 -40.33 34.83 19.38
N VAL A 926 -39.98 34.28 20.54
CA VAL A 926 -40.85 34.15 21.72
C VAL A 926 -40.61 35.26 22.76
N THR A 927 -39.43 35.87 22.73
CA THR A 927 -39.08 37.05 23.54
C THR A 927 -37.92 37.79 22.89
N SER A 928 -37.71 39.06 23.26
CA SER A 928 -36.60 39.92 22.78
C SER A 928 -35.80 40.58 23.91
N ASN A 929 -36.09 40.25 25.17
CA ASN A 929 -35.51 40.89 26.35
C ASN A 929 -35.14 39.91 27.49
N GLY A 930 -34.66 38.72 27.12
CA GLY A 930 -34.25 37.67 28.04
C GLY A 930 -35.44 37.03 28.76
N GLY A 931 -36.61 37.01 28.12
CA GLY A 931 -37.83 36.45 28.71
C GLY A 931 -38.43 37.32 29.81
N LEU A 932 -38.25 38.65 29.76
CA LEU A 932 -38.97 39.58 30.63
C LEU A 932 -40.39 39.83 30.09
N ASP A 933 -40.55 39.85 28.77
CA ASP A 933 -41.84 39.89 28.07
C ASP A 933 -41.94 38.70 27.11
N TRP A 934 -43.06 37.97 27.19
CA TRP A 934 -43.31 36.76 26.42
C TRP A 934 -44.41 37.03 25.39
N GLY A 935 -44.15 36.70 24.14
CA GLY A 935 -45.08 36.86 23.02
C GLY A 935 -44.52 36.27 21.72
N GLN A 936 -45.40 35.76 20.88
CA GLN A 936 -45.03 35.06 19.64
C GLN A 936 -44.98 36.02 18.45
N GLU A 937 -43.84 36.08 17.76
CA GLU A 937 -43.65 36.88 16.54
C GLU A 937 -42.97 36.06 15.44
N ASP A 938 -43.61 35.94 14.28
CA ASP A 938 -43.01 35.30 13.12
C ASP A 938 -41.95 36.19 12.48
N ILE A 939 -40.72 35.68 12.38
CA ILE A 939 -39.58 36.46 11.90
C ILE A 939 -38.99 35.96 10.58
N ALA A 940 -39.21 34.69 10.22
CA ALA A 940 -38.81 34.16 8.92
C ALA A 940 -39.84 33.18 8.33
N ARG A 941 -39.86 33.10 7.00
CA ARG A 941 -40.60 32.10 6.23
C ARG A 941 -39.74 31.57 5.08
N TRP A 942 -40.06 30.36 4.62
CA TRP A 942 -39.39 29.73 3.48
C TRP A 942 -40.29 29.78 2.25
N PRO A 943 -39.87 30.44 1.17
CA PRO A 943 -40.70 30.63 -0.02
C PRO A 943 -40.81 29.38 -0.89
N THR A 944 -39.84 28.46 -0.82
CA THR A 944 -39.75 27.23 -1.62
C THR A 944 -38.95 26.16 -0.84
N VAL A 945 -39.62 25.39 0.02
CA VAL A 945 -39.09 24.13 0.55
C VAL A 945 -39.70 22.98 -0.23
N ALA A 946 -38.94 21.90 -0.48
CA ALA A 946 -39.52 20.74 -1.13
C ALA A 946 -40.59 20.11 -0.21
N PRO A 947 -41.61 19.43 -0.78
CA PRO A 947 -42.61 18.77 0.03
C PRO A 947 -41.93 17.66 0.85
N GLN A 948 -41.96 17.77 2.18
CA GLN A 948 -41.39 16.88 3.21
C GLN A 948 -40.05 17.33 3.84
N ASP A 949 -39.56 18.53 3.54
CA ASP A 949 -38.38 19.07 4.20
C ASP A 949 -38.76 19.74 5.53
N ASP A 950 -38.12 19.31 6.62
CA ASP A 950 -38.30 19.85 7.97
C ASP A 950 -37.09 20.74 8.33
N VAL A 951 -37.30 22.04 8.58
CA VAL A 951 -36.18 22.95 8.90
C VAL A 951 -35.85 22.87 10.39
N ARG A 952 -34.57 22.72 10.74
CA ARG A 952 -34.11 22.50 12.13
C ARG A 952 -32.74 23.09 12.45
N SER A 953 -32.34 22.95 13.71
CA SER A 953 -31.00 23.25 14.23
C SER A 953 -30.49 24.67 13.92
N PRO A 954 -31.21 25.70 14.40
CA PRO A 954 -30.80 27.09 14.20
C PRO A 954 -29.51 27.40 14.98
N THR A 955 -28.60 28.12 14.35
CA THR A 955 -27.36 28.60 14.98
C THR A 955 -27.02 30.01 14.50
N VAL A 956 -26.36 30.80 15.35
CA VAL A 956 -25.98 32.18 15.01
C VAL A 956 -24.51 32.27 14.62
N TYR A 957 -24.24 32.90 13.48
CA TYR A 957 -22.88 33.24 13.07
C TYR A 957 -22.86 34.56 12.30
N ASN A 958 -21.97 35.47 12.70
CA ASN A 958 -21.75 36.77 12.05
C ASN A 958 -23.04 37.56 11.75
N GLY A 959 -23.94 37.64 12.74
CA GLY A 959 -25.20 38.41 12.65
C GLY A 959 -26.27 37.77 11.77
N ARG A 960 -26.14 36.49 11.44
CA ARG A 960 -27.14 35.69 10.72
C ARG A 960 -27.51 34.45 11.50
N ILE A 961 -28.76 34.02 11.37
CA ILE A 961 -29.23 32.72 11.85
C ILE A 961 -29.17 31.76 10.66
N TYR A 962 -28.44 30.66 10.81
CA TYR A 962 -28.34 29.58 9.85
C TYR A 962 -29.17 28.39 10.33
N MET A 963 -29.74 27.65 9.40
CA MET A 963 -30.56 26.47 9.64
C MET A 963 -30.28 25.43 8.56
N LEU A 964 -30.52 24.15 8.84
CA LEU A 964 -30.50 23.10 7.83
C LEU A 964 -31.86 22.41 7.67
N THR A 965 -32.10 21.76 6.53
CA THR A 965 -33.25 20.87 6.34
C THR A 965 -32.94 19.45 6.83
N GLY A 966 -33.95 18.78 7.34
CA GLY A 966 -33.87 17.41 7.82
C GLY A 966 -34.39 16.44 6.76
N GLU A 967 -33.51 15.93 5.92
CA GLU A 967 -33.90 14.99 4.85
C GLU A 967 -34.00 13.55 5.34
N ALA A 968 -35.09 12.85 5.00
CA ALA A 968 -35.28 11.44 5.35
C ALA A 968 -34.77 10.46 4.27
N THR A 969 -34.35 10.97 3.10
CA THR A 969 -33.98 10.13 1.95
C THR A 969 -32.75 10.68 1.26
N SER A 970 -32.00 9.81 0.59
CA SER A 970 -30.85 10.20 -0.25
C SER A 970 -31.24 10.87 -1.58
N THR A 971 -32.53 10.97 -1.89
CA THR A 971 -33.03 11.52 -3.17
C THR A 971 -33.29 13.02 -3.13
N VAL A 972 -33.18 13.63 -1.95
CA VAL A 972 -33.30 15.06 -1.72
C VAL A 972 -32.01 15.51 -1.04
N ASP A 973 -31.44 16.61 -1.52
CA ASP A 973 -30.22 17.17 -0.94
C ASP A 973 -30.56 17.84 0.40
N THR A 974 -29.66 17.72 1.38
CA THR A 974 -29.76 18.50 2.62
C THR A 974 -29.39 19.95 2.31
N GLU A 975 -30.26 20.90 2.65
CA GLU A 975 -30.12 22.31 2.31
C GLU A 975 -29.73 23.16 3.53
N ILE A 976 -28.89 24.17 3.33
CA ILE A 976 -28.55 25.17 4.35
C ILE A 976 -29.19 26.51 3.98
N TRP A 977 -29.94 27.07 4.91
CA TRP A 977 -30.66 28.32 4.78
C TRP A 977 -30.18 29.34 5.79
N SER A 978 -30.31 30.62 5.49
CA SER A 978 -29.99 31.66 6.46
C SER A 978 -30.91 32.88 6.39
N ILE A 979 -30.97 33.61 7.50
CA ILE A 979 -31.64 34.91 7.63
C ILE A 979 -30.75 35.89 8.41
N PRO A 980 -30.87 37.21 8.20
CA PRO A 980 -30.30 38.18 9.13
C PRO A 980 -30.96 38.04 10.51
N VAL A 981 -30.19 38.19 11.60
CA VAL A 981 -30.75 38.28 12.96
C VAL A 981 -31.72 39.47 12.99
N PRO A 982 -33.04 39.25 13.19
CA PRO A 982 -34.03 40.24 12.78
C PRO A 982 -34.33 41.30 13.85
N GLY A 983 -34.46 42.55 13.39
CA GLY A 983 -34.97 43.70 14.14
C GLY A 983 -36.44 44.07 13.86
N THR A 984 -37.19 43.23 13.12
CA THR A 984 -38.53 43.46 12.49
C THR A 984 -38.43 44.23 11.16
N PRO A 985 -38.96 43.71 10.02
CA PRO A 985 -40.08 42.75 9.86
C PRO A 985 -39.68 41.31 9.45
N LEU A 986 -40.69 40.44 9.29
CA LEU A 986 -40.64 39.09 8.69
C LEU A 986 -39.85 39.08 7.36
N VAL A 987 -38.86 38.19 7.25
CA VAL A 987 -37.99 38.04 6.07
C VAL A 987 -38.17 36.69 5.38
N ASP A 988 -37.86 36.63 4.09
CA ASP A 988 -37.72 35.37 3.36
C ASP A 988 -36.32 34.79 3.62
N ALA A 989 -36.26 33.49 3.93
CA ALA A 989 -34.99 32.78 4.09
C ALA A 989 -34.22 32.70 2.77
N VAL A 990 -32.89 32.78 2.85
CA VAL A 990 -31.97 32.68 1.71
C VAL A 990 -31.36 31.28 1.70
N LEU A 991 -31.46 30.58 0.57
CA LEU A 991 -30.74 29.31 0.36
C LEU A 991 -29.26 29.62 0.16
N GLU A 992 -28.42 29.10 1.04
CA GLU A 992 -26.96 29.19 0.91
C GLU A 992 -26.44 28.14 -0.08
N GLY A 993 -27.00 26.92 -0.03
CA GLY A 993 -26.70 25.81 -0.92
C GLY A 993 -27.22 24.49 -0.37
N GLY A 994 -26.99 23.39 -1.11
CA GLY A 994 -27.40 22.05 -0.71
C GLY A 994 -26.33 21.01 -1.03
N PHE A 995 -26.39 19.88 -0.33
CA PHE A 995 -25.44 18.79 -0.50
C PHE A 995 -26.12 17.41 -0.43
N GLY A 996 -25.65 16.49 -1.27
CA GLY A 996 -26.12 15.10 -1.32
C GLY A 996 -25.15 14.12 -0.64
N GLY A 997 -25.56 12.86 -0.53
CA GLY A 997 -24.71 11.76 -0.02
C GLY A 997 -24.79 11.51 1.50
N ALA A 998 -25.37 12.43 2.27
CA ALA A 998 -25.70 12.25 3.68
C ALA A 998 -27.14 12.72 3.95
N TYR A 999 -27.86 12.02 4.82
CA TYR A 999 -29.25 12.33 5.17
C TYR A 999 -29.54 11.97 6.64
N TYR A 1000 -30.70 12.37 7.15
CA TYR A 1000 -31.02 12.47 8.58
C TYR A 1000 -30.05 13.39 9.34
N CYS A 1001 -29.68 14.53 8.75
CA CYS A 1001 -28.70 15.44 9.32
C CYS A 1001 -29.26 16.35 10.42
N SER A 1002 -28.63 16.45 11.58
CA SER A 1002 -29.07 17.29 12.70
C SER A 1002 -27.89 18.02 13.36
N GLY A 1003 -28.20 19.18 13.95
CA GLY A 1003 -27.21 20.07 14.56
C GLY A 1003 -26.43 20.87 13.53
N LEU A 1004 -26.14 22.13 13.83
CA LEU A 1004 -25.39 22.99 12.93
C LEU A 1004 -24.44 23.88 13.71
N ALA A 1005 -23.16 23.82 13.36
CA ALA A 1005 -22.17 24.81 13.77
C ALA A 1005 -21.56 25.46 12.53
N VAL A 1006 -21.28 26.76 12.61
CA VAL A 1006 -20.78 27.56 11.49
C VAL A 1006 -19.60 28.39 11.94
N ASP A 1007 -18.45 28.21 11.30
CA ASP A 1007 -17.24 29.03 11.51
C ASP A 1007 -16.98 29.96 10.32
N SER A 1008 -15.78 30.49 10.11
CA SER A 1008 -15.45 31.35 8.96
C SER A 1008 -15.44 30.64 7.60
N THR A 1009 -15.19 29.33 7.57
CA THR A 1009 -14.85 28.56 6.35
C THR A 1009 -15.80 27.41 6.09
N TYR A 1010 -16.36 26.79 7.13
CA TYR A 1010 -17.10 25.54 7.09
C TYR A 1010 -18.46 25.62 7.79
N TYR A 1011 -19.33 24.70 7.40
CA TYR A 1011 -20.49 24.25 8.16
C TYR A 1011 -20.18 22.85 8.72
N TYR A 1012 -20.62 22.56 9.94
CA TYR A 1012 -20.51 21.24 10.56
C TYR A 1012 -21.89 20.76 11.01
N THR A 1013 -22.22 19.52 10.69
CA THR A 1013 -23.46 18.84 11.09
C THR A 1013 -23.16 17.38 11.40
N THR A 1014 -24.05 16.69 12.12
CA THR A 1014 -24.03 15.22 12.19
C THR A 1014 -25.11 14.66 11.29
N CYS A 1015 -24.91 13.46 10.75
CA CYS A 1015 -25.90 12.75 9.94
C CYS A 1015 -25.90 11.26 10.30
N ALA A 1016 -27.06 10.62 10.27
CA ALA A 1016 -27.21 9.23 10.68
C ALA A 1016 -27.21 8.21 9.53
N SER A 1017 -27.11 8.68 8.28
CA SER A 1017 -27.19 7.79 7.11
C SER A 1017 -26.35 8.30 5.93
N PRO A 1018 -25.72 7.42 5.12
CA PRO A 1018 -25.80 5.94 5.12
C PRO A 1018 -25.19 5.22 6.34
N SER A 1019 -24.38 5.93 7.12
CA SER A 1019 -23.91 5.54 8.45
C SER A 1019 -23.84 6.77 9.35
N ASP A 1020 -23.65 6.58 10.65
CA ASP A 1020 -23.39 7.68 11.57
C ASP A 1020 -22.08 8.38 11.25
N GLN A 1021 -22.14 9.70 11.08
CA GLN A 1021 -21.03 10.50 10.60
C GLN A 1021 -21.10 11.95 11.06
N VAL A 1022 -19.92 12.56 11.22
CA VAL A 1022 -19.77 14.02 11.28
C VAL A 1022 -19.49 14.52 9.86
N VAL A 1023 -20.20 15.56 9.45
CA VAL A 1023 -20.12 16.10 8.09
C VAL A 1023 -19.62 17.53 8.17
N ARG A 1024 -18.55 17.81 7.43
CA ARG A 1024 -18.00 19.14 7.22
C ARG A 1024 -18.29 19.58 5.79
N ILE A 1025 -18.86 20.76 5.62
CA ILE A 1025 -19.19 21.34 4.31
C ILE A 1025 -18.42 22.64 4.14
N ALA A 1026 -17.61 22.76 3.09
CA ALA A 1026 -16.95 24.00 2.73
C ALA A 1026 -17.97 25.04 2.27
N LYS A 1027 -17.94 26.25 2.84
CA LYS A 1027 -18.79 27.36 2.39
C LYS A 1027 -18.55 27.72 0.93
N ALA A 1028 -17.31 27.62 0.49
CA ALA A 1028 -16.94 27.77 -0.91
C ALA A 1028 -17.28 26.50 -1.68
N GLY A 1029 -18.27 26.57 -2.56
CA GLY A 1029 -18.60 25.48 -3.48
C GLY A 1029 -19.31 24.27 -2.88
N PHE A 1030 -19.61 24.27 -1.57
CA PHE A 1030 -20.37 23.20 -0.89
C PHE A 1030 -19.72 21.82 -0.99
N ALA A 1031 -18.39 21.78 -1.02
CA ALA A 1031 -17.65 20.52 -0.98
C ALA A 1031 -17.85 19.82 0.37
N VAL A 1032 -18.27 18.55 0.34
CA VAL A 1032 -18.58 17.75 1.53
C VAL A 1032 -17.40 16.84 1.88
N THR A 1033 -17.02 16.83 3.15
CA THR A 1033 -16.13 15.84 3.76
C THR A 1033 -16.90 15.12 4.86
N THR A 1034 -16.96 13.80 4.78
CA THR A 1034 -17.65 12.95 5.76
C THR A 1034 -16.64 12.20 6.61
N PHE A 1035 -16.85 12.20 7.92
CA PHE A 1035 -16.05 11.45 8.89
C PHE A 1035 -16.93 10.39 9.55
N PRO A 1036 -16.80 9.11 9.16
CA PRO A 1036 -17.52 8.02 9.80
C PRO A 1036 -17.15 7.93 11.29
N VAL A 1037 -18.14 7.71 12.14
CA VAL A 1037 -17.93 7.55 13.59
C VAL A 1037 -18.70 6.34 14.11
N SER A 1038 -18.28 5.81 15.25
CA SER A 1038 -18.99 4.73 15.95
C SER A 1038 -20.10 5.24 16.88
N PHE A 1039 -20.40 6.54 16.82
CA PHE A 1039 -21.42 7.19 17.64
C PHE A 1039 -22.80 6.92 17.05
N ASP A 1040 -23.81 6.71 17.88
CA ASP A 1040 -25.18 6.52 17.39
C ASP A 1040 -25.90 7.86 17.29
N PHE A 1041 -26.15 8.32 16.06
CA PHE A 1041 -26.94 9.53 15.76
C PHE A 1041 -28.34 9.21 15.22
N THR A 1042 -28.69 7.92 15.04
CA THR A 1042 -29.94 7.48 14.39
C THR A 1042 -31.21 7.92 15.10
N THR A 1043 -31.12 8.20 16.41
CA THR A 1043 -32.25 8.60 17.25
C THR A 1043 -32.07 9.97 17.89
N THR A 1044 -31.00 10.70 17.59
CA THR A 1044 -30.72 12.00 18.18
C THR A 1044 -31.16 13.13 17.25
N ILE A 1045 -31.79 14.15 17.82
CA ILE A 1045 -31.94 15.47 17.19
C ILE A 1045 -30.83 16.30 17.81
N GLY A 1046 -29.61 16.11 17.30
CA GLY A 1046 -28.40 16.62 17.91
C GLY A 1046 -28.29 18.14 17.80
N THR A 1047 -27.58 18.74 18.75
CA THR A 1047 -26.99 20.07 18.60
C THR A 1047 -25.48 19.89 18.40
N VAL A 1048 -24.90 20.71 17.54
CA VAL A 1048 -23.45 20.79 17.33
C VAL A 1048 -23.04 22.18 17.77
N HIS A 1049 -22.16 22.27 18.76
CA HIS A 1049 -21.65 23.54 19.28
C HIS A 1049 -20.16 23.64 19.03
N GLY A 1050 -19.72 24.68 18.31
CA GLY A 1050 -18.32 24.92 18.00
C GLY A 1050 -17.65 25.91 18.95
N VAL A 1051 -16.41 25.62 19.30
CA VAL A 1051 -15.52 26.50 20.09
C VAL A 1051 -14.30 26.84 19.25
N ASP A 1052 -14.10 28.14 19.06
CA ASP A 1052 -12.89 28.76 18.50
C ASP A 1052 -12.15 29.36 19.71
N ALA A 1053 -11.08 28.69 20.13
CA ALA A 1053 -10.32 28.90 21.35
C ALA A 1053 -9.11 29.82 21.13
N ASP A 1054 -8.49 29.77 19.95
CA ASP A 1054 -7.37 30.64 19.58
C ASP A 1054 -7.79 31.89 18.79
N ASN A 1055 -9.07 31.98 18.42
CA ASN A 1055 -9.72 33.09 17.75
C ASN A 1055 -9.18 33.34 16.33
N ASP A 1056 -8.81 32.27 15.63
CA ASP A 1056 -8.41 32.30 14.22
C ASP A 1056 -9.62 32.28 13.25
N GLY A 1057 -10.83 32.03 13.79
CA GLY A 1057 -12.08 31.96 13.04
C GLY A 1057 -12.47 30.56 12.59
N LEU A 1058 -11.74 29.52 12.98
CA LEU A 1058 -12.07 28.10 12.83
C LEU A 1058 -12.39 27.51 14.21
N PHE A 1059 -13.10 26.38 14.23
CA PHE A 1059 -13.35 25.70 15.51
C PHE A 1059 -12.20 24.75 15.84
N ASP A 1060 -11.66 24.83 17.05
CA ASP A 1060 -10.75 23.81 17.60
C ASP A 1060 -11.53 22.60 18.13
N TYR A 1061 -12.72 22.83 18.69
CA TYR A 1061 -13.54 21.78 19.29
C TYR A 1061 -15.01 21.87 18.88
N LEU A 1062 -15.64 20.72 18.63
CA LEU A 1062 -17.10 20.57 18.51
C LEU A 1062 -17.65 19.74 19.66
N TYR A 1063 -18.71 20.20 20.30
CA TYR A 1063 -19.50 19.40 21.25
C TYR A 1063 -20.78 18.93 20.59
N MET A 1064 -21.08 17.64 20.73
CA MET A 1064 -22.21 17.00 20.05
C MET A 1064 -22.99 16.11 21.01
N GLN A 1065 -24.31 16.09 20.85
CA GLN A 1065 -25.19 15.19 21.61
C GLN A 1065 -25.19 13.78 20.99
N GLY A 1066 -25.12 12.77 21.85
CA GLY A 1066 -25.21 11.35 21.50
C GLY A 1066 -26.44 10.63 22.04
N TRP A 1067 -26.56 9.35 21.69
CA TRP A 1067 -27.59 8.46 22.22
C TRP A 1067 -27.33 8.09 23.70
N LYS A 1068 -28.38 7.83 24.48
CA LYS A 1068 -28.32 7.35 25.89
C LYS A 1068 -27.51 8.22 26.85
N GLU A 1069 -27.76 9.51 26.80
CA GLU A 1069 -27.12 10.48 27.70
C GLU A 1069 -25.60 10.58 27.56
N GLU A 1070 -25.16 10.61 26.32
CA GLU A 1070 -23.76 10.79 25.96
C GLU A 1070 -23.55 12.15 25.30
N ALA A 1071 -22.39 12.76 25.56
CA ALA A 1071 -21.89 13.90 24.82
C ALA A 1071 -20.56 13.48 24.19
N TYR A 1072 -20.35 13.87 22.94
CA TYR A 1072 -19.14 13.62 22.17
C TYR A 1072 -18.37 14.91 21.93
N VAL A 1073 -17.08 14.78 21.69
CA VAL A 1073 -16.21 15.87 21.25
C VAL A 1073 -15.51 15.51 19.95
N VAL A 1074 -15.41 16.50 19.05
CA VAL A 1074 -14.48 16.50 17.90
C VAL A 1074 -13.39 17.51 18.18
N CYS A 1075 -12.15 17.17 17.87
CA CYS A 1075 -11.02 18.08 18.02
C CYS A 1075 -10.30 18.26 16.69
N GLU A 1076 -9.88 19.49 16.42
CA GLU A 1076 -9.35 19.94 15.13
C GLU A 1076 -10.28 19.55 13.96
N PRO A 1077 -11.59 19.91 14.01
CA PRO A 1077 -12.59 19.54 13.01
C PRO A 1077 -12.29 20.05 11.59
N ASP A 1078 -11.44 21.07 11.44
CA ASP A 1078 -10.96 21.62 10.17
C ASP A 1078 -9.80 20.81 9.57
N SER A 1079 -9.13 19.96 10.37
CA SER A 1079 -8.01 19.13 9.91
C SER A 1079 -8.44 18.02 8.94
N GLY A 1080 -7.45 17.38 8.29
CA GLY A 1080 -7.70 16.21 7.45
C GLY A 1080 -8.04 14.93 8.23
N ALA A 1081 -7.74 14.90 9.53
CA ALA A 1081 -7.92 13.74 10.40
C ALA A 1081 -8.41 14.18 11.80
N PRO A 1082 -9.65 14.69 11.90
CA PRO A 1082 -10.20 15.15 13.16
C PRO A 1082 -10.29 14.01 14.18
N PHE A 1083 -10.15 14.37 15.44
CA PHE A 1083 -10.13 13.41 16.54
C PHE A 1083 -11.49 13.31 17.23
N PHE A 1084 -11.98 12.09 17.45
CA PHE A 1084 -13.33 11.85 17.98
C PHE A 1084 -13.26 11.15 19.33
N SER A 1085 -14.09 11.57 20.28
CA SER A 1085 -14.17 10.88 21.58
C SER A 1085 -15.53 11.03 22.25
N THR A 1086 -15.95 9.98 22.97
CA THR A 1086 -16.98 10.11 24.00
C THR A 1086 -16.44 10.98 25.11
N PHE A 1087 -17.05 12.14 25.28
CA PHE A 1087 -16.63 13.13 26.25
C PHE A 1087 -17.22 12.81 27.62
N PHE A 1088 -18.54 12.61 27.68
CA PHE A 1088 -19.25 12.21 28.90
C PHE A 1088 -20.33 11.19 28.65
N LYS A 1089 -20.58 10.38 29.67
CA LYS A 1089 -21.76 9.54 29.79
C LYS A 1089 -22.40 9.80 31.15
N THR A 1090 -23.57 10.40 31.17
CA THR A 1090 -24.17 10.84 32.43
C THR A 1090 -25.05 9.76 33.05
N GLY A 1091 -25.60 8.81 32.28
CA GLY A 1091 -26.47 7.76 32.83
C GLY A 1091 -26.71 6.55 31.92
N THR A 1092 -27.83 5.87 32.16
CA THR A 1092 -28.21 4.61 31.47
C THR A 1092 -29.59 4.72 30.82
N GLY A 1093 -30.18 5.92 30.74
CA GLY A 1093 -31.46 6.17 30.11
C GLY A 1093 -31.45 5.86 28.61
N THR A 1094 -32.65 5.83 28.02
CA THR A 1094 -32.86 5.42 26.61
C THR A 1094 -33.13 6.59 25.67
N SER A 1095 -33.30 7.82 26.20
CA SER A 1095 -33.65 9.02 25.44
C SER A 1095 -32.96 10.23 26.07
N GLN A 1096 -32.33 11.05 25.23
CA GLN A 1096 -31.97 12.41 25.59
C GLN A 1096 -31.91 13.27 24.33
N TYR A 1097 -32.48 14.46 24.42
CA TYR A 1097 -32.42 15.45 23.34
C TYR A 1097 -31.96 16.81 23.88
N GLY A 1098 -31.00 17.41 23.18
CA GLY A 1098 -30.50 18.74 23.48
C GLY A 1098 -29.24 18.77 24.34
N LEU A 1099 -28.20 19.37 23.78
CA LEU A 1099 -26.99 19.81 24.45
C LEU A 1099 -26.91 21.32 24.30
N GLY A 1100 -26.87 22.07 25.41
CA GLY A 1100 -26.75 23.52 25.40
C GLY A 1100 -25.35 23.96 25.79
N PHE A 1101 -24.75 24.87 25.04
CA PHE A 1101 -23.43 25.42 25.37
C PHE A 1101 -23.54 26.85 25.91
N ASP A 1102 -23.20 27.01 27.20
CA ASP A 1102 -23.06 28.31 27.85
C ASP A 1102 -21.61 28.78 27.72
N ARG A 1103 -21.32 29.50 26.63
CA ARG A 1103 -19.99 30.04 26.35
C ARG A 1103 -19.49 30.97 27.46
N ALA A 1104 -20.40 31.73 28.07
CA ALA A 1104 -20.05 32.75 29.06
C ALA A 1104 -19.53 32.14 30.38
N ASN A 1105 -20.07 30.99 30.78
CA ASN A 1105 -19.61 30.25 31.95
C ASN A 1105 -18.71 29.06 31.62
N ASN A 1106 -18.41 28.84 30.33
CA ASN A 1106 -17.76 27.64 29.81
C ASN A 1106 -18.41 26.38 30.40
N THR A 1107 -19.68 26.15 30.07
CA THR A 1107 -20.48 25.08 30.70
C THR A 1107 -21.36 24.40 29.66
N LEU A 1108 -21.42 23.07 29.67
CA LEU A 1108 -22.43 22.31 28.93
C LEU A 1108 -23.63 21.98 29.82
N TRP A 1109 -24.82 22.08 29.24
CA TRP A 1109 -26.10 21.81 29.88
C TRP A 1109 -26.83 20.70 29.14
N MET A 1110 -27.39 19.76 29.89
CA MET A 1110 -28.03 18.54 29.41
C MET A 1110 -29.21 18.21 30.33
N THR A 1111 -30.25 17.53 29.86
CA THR A 1111 -31.42 17.13 30.69
C THR A 1111 -31.62 15.62 30.75
N ASP A 1112 -31.75 15.05 31.94
CA ASP A 1112 -32.01 13.63 32.13
C ASP A 1112 -33.51 13.43 32.37
N ASP A 1113 -34.23 12.95 31.35
CA ASP A 1113 -35.68 12.73 31.37
C ASP A 1113 -36.12 11.64 32.36
N ALA A 1114 -35.29 10.61 32.52
CA ALA A 1114 -35.55 9.47 33.40
C ALA A 1114 -35.54 9.90 34.87
N THR A 1115 -34.68 10.85 35.24
CA THR A 1115 -34.55 11.36 36.61
C THR A 1115 -35.13 12.75 36.82
N ASN A 1116 -35.55 13.44 35.76
CA ASN A 1116 -35.98 14.84 35.75
C ASN A 1116 -34.92 15.79 36.34
N GLU A 1117 -33.68 15.63 35.91
CA GLU A 1117 -32.55 16.44 36.38
C GLU A 1117 -31.99 17.31 35.24
N LEU A 1118 -31.52 18.51 35.60
CA LEU A 1118 -30.65 19.30 34.74
C LEU A 1118 -29.21 18.96 35.09
N ILE A 1119 -28.45 18.52 34.11
CA ILE A 1119 -27.04 18.18 34.21
C ILE A 1119 -26.22 19.39 33.74
N ARG A 1120 -25.27 19.79 34.57
CA ARG A 1120 -24.31 20.86 34.31
C ARG A 1120 -22.91 20.28 34.28
N ILE A 1121 -22.14 20.58 33.25
CA ILE A 1121 -20.79 20.03 33.04
C ILE A 1121 -19.81 21.19 32.86
N GLN A 1122 -18.78 21.26 33.71
CA GLN A 1122 -17.82 22.38 33.79
C GLN A 1122 -16.37 21.92 33.78
#